data_AF-A0AAD6AY26-F1
#
_entry.id   AF-A0AAD6AY26-F1
#
_cell.length_a   1.000
_cell.length_b   1.000
_cell.length_c   1.000
_cell.angle_alpha   90.00
_cell.angle_beta   90.00
_cell.angle_gamma   90.00
#
_symmetry.space_group_name_H-M   'P 1'
#
loop_
_entity.id
_entity.type
_entity.pdbx_description
1 polymer ?
#
loop_
_entity_poly.entity_id
_entity_poly.type
_entity_poly.pdbx_seq_one_letter_code
_entity_poly.pdbx_strand_id
1 'polypeptide(L)'
;VLGQAGKVLKVYADGDLRVAFGGQTWTFNPACLKGQTVEVDANLMTAENPNESGSTVISVLEKLLSQSTEQDNPSRLVIEAAHGSANKVRELVQKYPDKSTARSKSSCYRDTKTGGGEFKGQSDITALVDIKNQGKTALQVAAHQGHMEVVKALLQANSSIEVKDEDGDTALHYTAFGNQADITRLLLSKGANVNLLNNSMCTALHIAVNKGFTDVVRVLTEHSADVNLQDSYGDTPLHDAIAKDFRNIIEILVLVPNIDFTQQNHRGFNLLHHAALKGNKLATEKILGRARQLVDVKKEDGFSALHLAALNNHRDVAEILVKEGRCDINIRNNRNQTALQLAVTQGHTDLVQLLVSEGADVNMEDEDGDTAMHVALLRPQLASVMLSPPVGTSSTEEPSEGCSSTSLYCRLSASGLLGNTELSVGAALACFLAQEGADINYANHKGKSPLDLVADSTMMQLIKSFSEKHRLQRLQAITCGQGLSSASLRRVHTTPNTMTNLVLPNLPGPSECLICSELSLLVLFCPCQHSVACEECAHRMKKCIKCQVTITKKIRQDQTEVGCSPGTENSEQHNLLEQLQSRYRQMEERITCPICIDNHIKLVFQCGHASCIDCSAALKTCPICRQTIRERIQLFV
;
A
#
# COMPACT_ATOMS: atom_id res chain seq x y z
N VAL A 1 -18.65 19.06 -40.15
CA VAL A 1 -18.58 19.69 -38.82
C VAL A 1 -17.12 19.73 -38.41
N LEU A 2 -16.40 20.79 -38.80
CA LEU A 2 -14.97 20.96 -38.54
C LEU A 2 -14.81 21.96 -37.40
N GLY A 3 -13.91 21.70 -36.45
CA GLY A 3 -13.62 22.62 -35.32
C GLY A 3 -14.35 22.31 -34.00
N GLN A 4 -14.89 21.10 -33.83
CA GLN A 4 -15.49 20.67 -32.57
C GLN A 4 -14.55 19.77 -31.76
N ALA A 5 -14.49 20.01 -30.45
CA ALA A 5 -13.57 19.34 -29.53
C ALA A 5 -14.22 18.10 -28.91
N GLY A 6 -13.71 16.91 -29.21
CA GLY A 6 -14.23 15.64 -28.68
C GLY A 6 -13.24 14.93 -27.76
N LYS A 7 -13.76 14.05 -26.89
CA LYS A 7 -12.95 13.27 -25.96
C LYS A 7 -12.49 11.97 -26.61
N VAL A 8 -11.18 11.71 -26.66
CA VAL A 8 -10.65 10.41 -27.09
C VAL A 8 -11.02 9.36 -26.04
N LEU A 9 -11.74 8.33 -26.46
CA LEU A 9 -12.19 7.21 -25.63
C LEU A 9 -11.27 5.98 -25.75
N LYS A 10 -10.69 5.76 -26.94
CA LYS A 10 -9.85 4.59 -27.22
C LYS A 10 -8.93 4.86 -28.40
N VAL A 11 -7.72 4.31 -28.36
CA VAL A 11 -6.80 4.20 -29.50
C VAL A 11 -6.83 2.75 -29.96
N TYR A 12 -7.09 2.52 -31.25
CA TYR A 12 -7.07 1.19 -31.85
C TYR A 12 -5.64 0.77 -32.23
N ALA A 13 -5.43 -0.52 -32.46
CA ALA A 13 -4.10 -1.07 -32.77
C ALA A 13 -3.53 -0.59 -34.11
N ASP A 14 -4.40 -0.12 -35.01
CA ASP A 14 -4.06 0.54 -36.29
C ASP A 14 -3.77 2.05 -36.13
N GLY A 15 -3.88 2.58 -34.92
CA GLY A 15 -3.62 3.97 -34.59
C GLY A 15 -4.85 4.88 -34.67
N ASP A 16 -6.01 4.39 -35.12
CA ASP A 16 -7.22 5.22 -35.21
C ASP A 16 -7.79 5.55 -33.83
N LEU A 17 -8.37 6.75 -33.70
CA LEU A 17 -8.88 7.31 -32.44
C LEU A 17 -10.40 7.26 -32.42
N ARG A 18 -10.97 6.59 -31.40
CA ARG A 18 -12.41 6.69 -31.10
C ARG A 18 -12.65 7.94 -30.28
N VAL A 19 -13.39 8.90 -30.83
CA VAL A 19 -13.66 10.21 -30.22
C VAL A 19 -15.16 10.37 -29.96
N ALA A 20 -15.53 10.76 -28.74
CA ALA A 20 -16.90 11.13 -28.39
C ALA A 20 -17.11 12.63 -28.56
N PHE A 21 -18.10 13.02 -29.36
CA PHE A 21 -18.52 14.41 -29.50
C PHE A 21 -20.02 14.48 -29.80
N GLY A 22 -20.73 15.44 -29.20
CA GLY A 22 -22.16 15.67 -29.47
C GLY A 22 -23.08 14.51 -29.06
N GLY A 23 -22.70 13.71 -28.06
CA GLY A 23 -23.48 12.55 -27.59
C GLY A 23 -23.34 11.29 -28.46
N GLN A 24 -22.47 11.30 -29.48
CA GLN A 24 -22.19 10.16 -30.34
C GLN A 24 -20.68 9.85 -30.37
N THR A 25 -20.32 8.61 -30.70
CA THR A 25 -18.92 8.18 -30.83
C THR A 25 -18.56 7.98 -32.30
N TRP A 26 -17.43 8.56 -32.71
CA TRP A 26 -16.91 8.51 -34.08
C TRP A 26 -15.48 7.97 -34.06
N THR A 27 -15.03 7.36 -35.16
CA THR A 27 -13.63 6.92 -35.32
C THR A 27 -12.94 7.84 -36.32
N PHE A 28 -11.77 8.36 -35.95
CA PHE A 28 -10.98 9.27 -36.77
C PHE A 28 -9.54 8.81 -36.87
N ASN A 29 -8.94 9.01 -38.04
CA ASN A 29 -7.50 8.89 -38.17
C ASN A 29 -6.79 10.04 -37.43
N PRO A 30 -5.68 9.78 -36.70
CA PRO A 30 -4.94 10.82 -35.97
C PRO A 30 -4.48 11.99 -36.84
N ALA A 31 -4.19 11.76 -38.12
CA ALA A 31 -3.75 12.81 -39.04
C ALA A 31 -4.83 13.89 -39.29
N CYS A 32 -6.11 13.58 -39.00
CA CYS A 32 -7.24 14.49 -39.18
C CYS A 32 -7.58 15.28 -37.91
N LEU A 33 -6.86 15.08 -36.80
CA LEU A 33 -7.15 15.67 -35.49
C LEU A 33 -6.00 16.58 -35.04
N LYS A 34 -6.31 17.64 -34.29
CA LYS A 34 -5.33 18.47 -33.58
C LYS A 34 -5.57 18.34 -32.08
N GLY A 35 -4.52 18.04 -31.31
CA GLY A 35 -4.60 17.99 -29.86
C GLY A 35 -4.96 19.35 -29.28
N GLN A 36 -5.97 19.39 -28.41
CA GLN A 36 -6.37 20.57 -27.66
C GLN A 36 -6.12 20.29 -26.17
N THR A 37 -5.29 21.09 -25.53
CA THR A 37 -5.05 21.04 -24.08
C THR A 37 -6.26 21.69 -23.40
N VAL A 38 -7.05 20.89 -22.68
CA VAL A 38 -8.18 21.38 -21.88
C VAL A 38 -7.75 21.42 -20.42
N GLU A 39 -7.87 22.60 -19.78
CA GLU A 39 -7.84 22.75 -18.32
C GLU A 39 -9.02 21.96 -17.73
N VAL A 40 -8.74 20.98 -16.86
CA VAL A 40 -9.77 20.10 -16.29
C VAL A 40 -10.14 20.56 -14.89
N ASP A 41 -11.44 20.79 -14.69
CA ASP A 41 -12.11 21.08 -13.42
C ASP A 41 -11.86 20.02 -12.34
N ALA A 42 -11.78 20.52 -11.11
CA ALA A 42 -11.60 19.78 -9.87
C ALA A 42 -12.76 18.80 -9.60
N ASN A 43 -12.51 17.50 -9.75
CA ASN A 43 -13.03 16.45 -8.88
C ASN A 43 -12.27 15.14 -9.12
N LEU A 44 -11.82 14.54 -8.02
CA LEU A 44 -11.00 13.33 -7.87
C LEU A 44 -9.48 13.55 -7.87
N MET A 45 -8.90 13.13 -6.75
CA MET A 45 -7.54 13.36 -6.28
C MET A 45 -6.48 12.61 -7.11
N THR A 46 -5.87 13.31 -8.07
CA THR A 46 -4.50 13.04 -8.52
C THR A 46 -3.86 14.38 -8.89
N ALA A 47 -3.23 15.04 -7.92
CA ALA A 47 -2.27 16.08 -8.23
C ALA A 47 -1.05 15.39 -8.87
N GLU A 48 -1.06 15.30 -10.19
CA GLU A 48 0.12 14.97 -10.99
C GLU A 48 0.33 16.12 -11.98
N ASN A 49 1.13 17.09 -11.55
CA ASN A 49 1.83 17.99 -12.46
C ASN A 49 3.26 18.20 -11.96
N PRO A 50 4.23 17.35 -12.38
CA PRO A 50 5.63 17.70 -12.33
C PRO A 50 6.14 17.85 -13.76
N ASN A 51 5.87 19.00 -14.41
CA ASN A 51 6.41 19.21 -15.76
C ASN A 51 6.78 20.65 -16.13
N GLU A 52 7.02 21.55 -15.18
CA GLU A 52 7.45 22.91 -15.53
C GLU A 52 8.98 23.05 -15.63
N SER A 53 9.76 22.53 -14.68
CA SER A 53 11.22 22.79 -14.61
C SER A 53 12.06 22.12 -15.72
N GLY A 54 11.65 20.96 -16.25
CA GLY A 54 12.35 20.34 -17.38
C GLY A 54 12.15 21.09 -18.71
N SER A 55 11.02 21.77 -18.87
CA SER A 55 10.66 22.48 -20.11
C SER A 55 11.45 23.80 -20.25
N THR A 56 11.72 24.47 -19.13
CA THR A 56 12.54 25.69 -19.08
C THR A 56 14.02 25.40 -19.32
N VAL A 57 14.56 24.28 -18.79
CA VAL A 57 15.98 23.94 -19.02
C VAL A 57 16.28 23.68 -20.50
N ILE A 58 15.45 22.86 -21.17
CA ILE A 58 15.62 22.51 -22.59
C ILE A 58 15.47 23.74 -23.49
N SER A 59 14.43 24.55 -23.30
CA SER A 59 14.20 25.74 -24.13
C SER A 59 15.31 26.80 -24.01
N VAL A 60 15.88 26.97 -22.82
CA VAL A 60 17.05 27.85 -22.62
C VAL A 60 18.30 27.28 -23.31
N LEU A 61 18.50 25.97 -23.30
CA LEU A 61 19.62 25.34 -23.99
C LEU A 61 19.52 25.48 -25.52
N GLU A 62 18.33 25.32 -26.09
CA GLU A 62 18.09 25.58 -27.52
C GLU A 62 18.39 27.04 -27.91
N LYS A 63 18.02 27.99 -27.04
CA LYS A 63 18.39 29.41 -27.22
C LYS A 63 19.88 29.64 -27.14
N LEU A 64 20.60 28.97 -26.23
CA LEU A 64 22.05 29.09 -26.12
C LEU A 64 22.78 28.46 -27.33
N LEU A 65 22.27 27.34 -27.86
CA LEU A 65 22.83 26.67 -29.04
C LEU A 65 22.57 27.44 -30.35
N SER A 66 21.55 28.30 -30.39
CA SER A 66 21.22 29.14 -31.55
C SER A 66 21.89 30.52 -31.54
N GLN A 67 22.56 30.90 -30.46
CA GLN A 67 23.27 32.18 -30.36
C GLN A 67 24.58 32.18 -31.17
N SER A 68 24.86 33.30 -31.86
CA SER A 68 26.09 33.45 -32.64
C SER A 68 27.32 33.57 -31.74
N THR A 69 28.44 32.98 -32.18
CA THR A 69 29.70 32.95 -31.42
C THR A 69 30.59 34.19 -31.66
N GLU A 70 30.07 35.23 -32.32
CA GLU A 70 30.91 36.32 -32.86
C GLU A 70 31.18 37.46 -31.87
N GLN A 71 30.45 37.58 -30.76
CA GLN A 71 30.66 38.65 -29.77
C GLN A 71 31.70 38.27 -28.69
N ASP A 72 32.74 39.09 -28.51
CA ASP A 72 33.83 38.92 -27.53
C ASP A 72 33.40 39.45 -26.14
N ASN A 73 32.55 38.69 -25.44
CA ASN A 73 32.08 38.98 -24.09
C ASN A 73 32.28 37.73 -23.21
N PRO A 74 32.65 37.86 -21.92
CA PRO A 74 32.63 36.76 -20.95
C PRO A 74 31.40 35.83 -20.99
N SER A 75 30.21 36.33 -21.35
CA SER A 75 29.00 35.50 -21.54
C SER A 75 29.13 34.44 -22.64
N ARG A 76 30.10 34.58 -23.55
CA ARG A 76 30.46 33.60 -24.59
C ARG A 76 31.01 32.30 -24.01
N LEU A 77 31.58 32.32 -22.80
CA LEU A 77 32.08 31.12 -22.13
C LEU A 77 30.97 30.06 -22.00
N VAL A 78 29.77 30.48 -21.61
CA VAL A 78 28.60 29.59 -21.44
C VAL A 78 28.14 29.03 -22.78
N ILE A 79 28.19 29.84 -23.85
CA ILE A 79 27.83 29.41 -25.21
C ILE A 79 28.82 28.36 -25.72
N GLU A 80 30.12 28.62 -25.64
CA GLU A 80 31.15 27.69 -26.10
C GLU A 80 31.17 26.40 -25.26
N ALA A 81 30.81 26.49 -23.98
CA ALA A 81 30.59 25.33 -23.12
C ALA A 81 29.38 24.50 -23.57
N ALA A 82 28.26 25.13 -23.99
CA ALA A 82 27.11 24.45 -24.57
C ALA A 82 27.44 23.68 -25.84
N HIS A 83 28.34 24.23 -26.66
CA HIS A 83 28.81 23.62 -27.91
C HIS A 83 29.92 22.56 -27.70
N GLY A 84 30.41 22.36 -26.48
CA GLY A 84 31.46 21.37 -26.20
C GLY A 84 32.87 21.78 -26.63
N SER A 85 33.12 23.07 -26.92
CA SER A 85 34.40 23.54 -27.45
C SER A 85 35.46 23.74 -26.37
N ALA A 86 36.05 22.64 -25.87
CA ALA A 86 37.01 22.67 -24.76
C ALA A 86 38.22 23.57 -24.99
N ASN A 87 38.76 23.64 -26.21
CA ASN A 87 39.92 24.52 -26.52
C ASN A 87 39.56 26.00 -26.36
N LYS A 88 38.43 26.43 -26.93
CA LYS A 88 37.95 27.81 -26.79
C LYS A 88 37.58 28.16 -25.36
N VAL A 89 37.01 27.20 -24.61
CA VAL A 89 36.73 27.39 -23.18
C VAL A 89 38.03 27.66 -22.41
N ARG A 90 39.10 26.87 -22.66
CA ARG A 90 40.41 27.12 -22.04
C ARG A 90 41.00 28.47 -22.44
N GLU A 91 40.91 28.84 -23.72
CA GLU A 91 41.36 30.15 -24.21
C GLU A 91 40.62 31.31 -23.53
N LEU A 92 39.28 31.23 -23.43
CA LEU A 92 38.46 32.27 -22.79
C LEU A 92 38.75 32.40 -21.29
N VAL A 93 38.91 31.28 -20.60
CA VAL A 93 39.30 31.26 -19.18
C VAL A 93 40.69 31.87 -18.97
N GLN A 94 41.66 31.56 -19.85
CA GLN A 94 43.02 32.14 -19.77
C GLN A 94 43.06 33.62 -20.13
N LYS A 95 42.23 34.05 -21.09
CA LYS A 95 42.14 35.45 -21.55
C LYS A 95 41.59 36.37 -20.46
N TYR A 96 40.74 35.84 -19.59
CA TYR A 96 40.12 36.59 -18.52
C TYR A 96 40.31 35.89 -17.15
N PRO A 97 41.51 35.93 -16.57
CA PRO A 97 41.77 35.28 -15.28
C PRO A 97 41.17 36.08 -14.11
N ASP A 98 40.77 35.37 -13.05
CA ASP A 98 40.18 35.97 -11.85
C ASP A 98 41.12 36.98 -11.18
N LYS A 99 40.60 38.19 -10.90
CA LYS A 99 41.32 39.26 -10.16
C LYS A 99 41.67 38.89 -8.71
N SER A 100 41.16 37.76 -8.18
CA SER A 100 41.43 37.28 -6.82
C SER A 100 42.86 36.72 -6.65
N THR A 101 43.50 36.28 -7.73
CA THR A 101 44.85 35.69 -7.69
C THR A 101 46.00 36.72 -7.56
N ALA A 102 45.71 38.03 -7.70
CA ALA A 102 46.72 39.08 -7.69
C ALA A 102 47.04 39.70 -6.31
N ARG A 103 46.29 39.38 -5.24
CA ARG A 103 46.45 40.05 -3.93
C ARG A 103 47.28 39.32 -2.87
N SER A 104 47.77 38.10 -3.14
CA SER A 104 48.56 37.33 -2.15
C SER A 104 50.05 37.70 -2.08
N LYS A 105 50.49 38.78 -2.75
CA LYS A 105 51.86 39.31 -2.64
C LYS A 105 51.87 40.83 -2.53
N SER A 106 51.51 41.39 -1.38
CA SER A 106 52.20 42.57 -0.81
C SER A 106 51.55 43.07 0.49
N SER A 107 52.43 43.22 1.47
CA SER A 107 52.45 44.27 2.50
C SER A 107 51.44 44.27 3.65
N CYS A 108 51.96 43.86 4.81
CA CYS A 108 51.95 44.60 6.07
C CYS A 108 51.46 46.07 6.04
N TYR A 109 50.58 46.48 6.96
CA TYR A 109 50.85 47.36 8.11
C TYR A 109 49.56 47.76 8.87
N ARG A 110 49.77 47.95 10.17
CA ARG A 110 48.99 48.47 11.31
C ARG A 110 47.80 49.46 11.14
N ASP A 111 46.89 49.26 12.10
CA ASP A 111 46.32 50.21 13.09
C ASP A 111 45.05 51.06 12.83
N THR A 112 44.19 50.97 13.87
CA THR A 112 43.34 51.97 14.53
C THR A 112 41.81 51.97 14.35
N LYS A 113 41.19 51.87 15.54
CA LYS A 113 39.82 52.15 16.04
C LYS A 113 38.92 53.06 15.18
N THR A 114 37.62 52.72 15.07
CA THR A 114 36.47 53.28 15.84
C THR A 114 35.12 52.96 15.16
N GLY A 115 34.11 52.63 15.98
CA GLY A 115 32.73 53.15 15.82
C GLY A 115 31.79 52.48 14.80
N GLY A 116 30.59 52.13 15.28
CA GLY A 116 29.54 51.42 14.53
C GLY A 116 29.01 52.11 13.28
N GLY A 117 28.49 51.29 12.37
CA GLY A 117 27.77 51.68 11.17
C GLY A 117 27.33 50.41 10.44
N GLU A 118 26.04 50.32 10.15
CA GLU A 118 25.38 49.22 9.45
C GLU A 118 26.09 48.87 8.13
N PHE A 119 26.50 47.61 7.97
CA PHE A 119 27.04 47.10 6.70
C PHE A 119 25.90 46.64 5.79
N LYS A 120 25.47 47.55 4.90
CA LYS A 120 24.85 47.18 3.62
C LYS A 120 25.96 46.91 2.60
N GLY A 121 25.85 45.79 1.89
CA GLY A 121 26.52 45.57 0.61
C GLY A 121 27.89 44.89 0.68
N GLN A 122 27.92 43.57 0.89
CA GLN A 122 29.03 42.75 0.43
C GLN A 122 28.77 42.46 -1.06
N SER A 123 29.50 43.13 -1.95
CA SER A 123 29.50 42.86 -3.38
C SER A 123 30.11 41.48 -3.65
N ASP A 124 29.29 40.53 -4.11
CA ASP A 124 29.73 39.22 -4.59
C ASP A 124 30.78 39.40 -5.71
N ILE A 125 32.03 39.10 -5.40
CA ILE A 125 33.07 38.91 -6.43
C ILE A 125 32.88 37.50 -6.96
N THR A 126 31.90 37.29 -7.84
CA THR A 126 31.79 36.05 -8.61
C THR A 126 33.05 35.92 -9.48
N ALA A 127 33.77 34.80 -9.35
CA ALA A 127 34.82 34.42 -10.28
C ALA A 127 34.28 34.50 -11.71
N LEU A 128 35.08 34.98 -12.65
CA LEU A 128 34.65 35.17 -14.04
C LEU A 128 34.28 33.82 -14.70
N VAL A 129 34.88 32.73 -14.23
CA VAL A 129 34.57 31.37 -14.66
C VAL A 129 33.12 30.97 -14.33
N ASP A 130 32.53 31.58 -13.30
CA ASP A 130 31.18 31.32 -12.81
C ASP A 130 30.14 32.33 -13.32
N ILE A 131 30.44 33.05 -14.41
CA ILE A 131 29.49 33.95 -15.05
C ILE A 131 28.26 33.18 -15.55
N LYS A 132 27.09 33.77 -15.29
CA LYS A 132 25.81 33.28 -15.78
C LYS A 132 25.44 33.91 -17.12
N ASN A 133 24.96 33.10 -18.06
CA ASN A 133 24.24 33.54 -19.26
C ASN A 133 22.86 32.87 -19.25
N GLN A 134 21.79 33.67 -19.38
CA GLN A 134 20.41 33.22 -19.15
C GLN A 134 20.22 32.51 -17.80
N GLY A 135 20.88 33.02 -16.74
CA GLY A 135 20.81 32.45 -15.39
C GLY A 135 21.72 31.26 -15.12
N LYS A 136 22.47 30.76 -16.12
CA LYS A 136 23.22 29.49 -16.05
C LYS A 136 24.71 29.67 -16.24
N THR A 137 25.51 28.96 -15.46
CA THR A 137 26.97 28.89 -15.57
C THR A 137 27.40 27.98 -16.71
N ALA A 138 28.65 28.15 -17.16
CA ALA A 138 29.26 27.27 -18.14
C ALA A 138 29.35 25.81 -17.65
N LEU A 139 29.59 25.62 -16.35
CA LEU A 139 29.68 24.30 -15.73
C LEU A 139 28.35 23.55 -15.76
N GLN A 140 27.25 24.22 -15.37
CA GLN A 140 25.89 23.64 -15.42
C GLN A 140 25.51 23.20 -16.84
N VAL A 141 25.75 24.08 -17.84
CA VAL A 141 25.41 23.77 -19.23
C VAL A 141 26.25 22.64 -19.80
N ALA A 142 27.57 22.64 -19.57
CA ALA A 142 28.44 21.54 -19.99
C ALA A 142 28.08 20.22 -19.29
N ALA A 143 27.68 20.27 -18.01
CA ALA A 143 27.28 19.12 -17.22
C ALA A 143 25.97 18.49 -17.71
N HIS A 144 25.00 19.27 -18.18
CA HIS A 144 23.79 18.74 -18.83
C HIS A 144 24.09 18.12 -20.18
N GLN A 145 24.90 18.77 -21.01
CA GLN A 145 25.17 18.33 -22.38
C GLN A 145 26.14 17.15 -22.49
N GLY A 146 26.78 16.73 -21.39
CA GLY A 146 27.71 15.61 -21.41
C GLY A 146 29.13 15.95 -21.87
N HIS A 147 29.49 17.24 -21.88
CA HIS A 147 30.79 17.70 -22.37
C HIS A 147 31.91 17.51 -21.34
N MET A 148 32.31 16.26 -21.12
CA MET A 148 33.30 15.85 -20.11
C MET A 148 34.59 16.68 -20.13
N GLU A 149 35.17 16.91 -21.32
CA GLU A 149 36.43 17.66 -21.44
C GLU A 149 36.28 19.15 -21.13
N VAL A 150 35.10 19.72 -21.41
CA VAL A 150 34.75 21.09 -20.99
C VAL A 150 34.60 21.16 -19.48
N VAL A 151 33.88 20.21 -18.87
CA VAL A 151 33.73 20.15 -17.41
C VAL A 151 35.09 20.05 -16.72
N LYS A 152 35.98 19.17 -17.19
CA LYS A 152 37.36 19.07 -16.66
C LYS A 152 38.11 20.39 -16.77
N ALA A 153 38.02 21.08 -17.92
CA ALA A 153 38.69 22.36 -18.13
C ALA A 153 38.16 23.45 -17.18
N LEU A 154 36.84 23.52 -16.97
CA LEU A 154 36.21 24.48 -16.05
C LEU A 154 36.59 24.21 -14.59
N LEU A 155 36.62 22.93 -14.18
CA LEU A 155 37.04 22.56 -12.83
C LEU A 155 38.53 22.80 -12.58
N GLN A 156 39.40 22.60 -13.59
CA GLN A 156 40.82 22.99 -13.53
C GLN A 156 41.03 24.50 -13.40
N ALA A 157 40.05 25.27 -13.86
CA ALA A 157 40.02 26.72 -13.74
C ALA A 157 39.36 27.22 -12.45
N ASN A 158 39.18 26.34 -11.45
CA ASN A 158 38.54 26.65 -10.17
C ASN A 158 37.08 27.13 -10.29
N SER A 159 36.32 26.68 -11.31
CA SER A 159 34.87 26.91 -11.34
C SER A 159 34.21 26.34 -10.08
N SER A 160 33.33 27.13 -9.48
CA SER A 160 32.59 26.71 -8.30
C SER A 160 31.52 25.67 -8.66
N ILE A 161 31.56 24.53 -7.98
CA ILE A 161 30.67 23.39 -8.23
C ILE A 161 29.24 23.68 -7.76
N GLU A 162 29.09 24.52 -6.74
CA GLU A 162 27.83 24.72 -6.00
C GLU A 162 27.09 26.01 -6.34
N VAL A 163 27.45 26.65 -7.46
CA VAL A 163 26.68 27.79 -7.95
C VAL A 163 25.28 27.31 -8.31
N LYS A 164 24.27 27.98 -7.73
CA LYS A 164 22.86 27.76 -8.02
C LYS A 164 22.39 28.70 -9.11
N ASP A 165 21.54 28.21 -10.02
CA ASP A 165 20.77 29.08 -10.91
C ASP A 165 19.53 29.66 -10.18
N GLU A 166 18.62 30.28 -10.94
CA GLU A 166 17.41 30.91 -10.39
C GLU A 166 16.41 29.89 -9.83
N ASP A 167 16.45 28.64 -10.31
CA ASP A 167 15.63 27.53 -9.82
C ASP A 167 16.28 26.80 -8.62
N GLY A 168 17.47 27.25 -8.22
CA GLY A 168 18.24 26.66 -7.13
C GLY A 168 19.06 25.44 -7.56
N ASP A 169 19.12 25.13 -8.85
CA ASP A 169 19.79 23.95 -9.38
C ASP A 169 21.31 24.17 -9.50
N THR A 170 22.09 23.20 -9.04
CA THR A 170 23.57 23.19 -9.16
C THR A 170 24.03 22.37 -10.36
N ALA A 171 25.33 22.37 -10.66
CA ALA A 171 25.89 21.53 -11.73
C ALA A 171 25.52 20.04 -11.58
N LEU A 172 25.38 19.54 -10.34
CA LEU A 172 24.96 18.16 -10.07
C LEU A 172 23.48 17.90 -10.42
N HIS A 173 22.60 18.90 -10.27
CA HIS A 173 21.21 18.79 -10.75
C HIS A 173 21.18 18.71 -12.28
N TYR A 174 22.02 19.49 -12.96
CA TYR A 174 22.14 19.50 -14.41
C TYR A 174 22.65 18.16 -14.98
N THR A 175 23.55 17.45 -14.30
CA THR A 175 23.92 16.09 -14.74
C THR A 175 22.75 15.12 -14.66
N ALA A 176 21.88 15.26 -13.66
CA ALA A 176 20.66 14.48 -13.54
C ALA A 176 19.63 14.84 -14.62
N PHE A 177 19.48 16.11 -15.01
CA PHE A 177 18.63 16.47 -16.15
C PHE A 177 19.15 15.92 -17.48
N GLY A 178 20.47 15.87 -17.65
CA GLY A 178 21.12 15.45 -18.89
C GLY A 178 21.46 13.96 -19.00
N ASN A 179 21.13 13.14 -17.99
CA ASN A 179 21.54 11.73 -17.90
C ASN A 179 23.06 11.50 -17.97
N GLN A 180 23.86 12.33 -17.27
CA GLN A 180 25.32 12.33 -17.38
C GLN A 180 25.99 11.64 -16.18
N ALA A 181 25.96 10.31 -16.14
CA ALA A 181 26.49 9.51 -15.02
C ALA A 181 28.00 9.71 -14.77
N ASP A 182 28.82 9.77 -15.82
CA ASP A 182 30.27 9.96 -15.69
C ASP A 182 30.62 11.34 -15.15
N ILE A 183 29.90 12.38 -15.59
CA ILE A 183 30.10 13.74 -15.08
C ILE A 183 29.59 13.83 -13.63
N THR A 184 28.48 13.17 -13.31
CA THR A 184 27.99 13.05 -11.93
C THR A 184 29.09 12.49 -11.03
N ARG A 185 29.75 11.39 -11.44
CA ARG A 185 30.86 10.77 -10.71
C ARG A 185 32.04 11.73 -10.56
N LEU A 186 32.38 12.46 -11.61
CA LEU A 186 33.45 13.45 -11.57
C LEU A 186 33.15 14.58 -10.57
N LEU A 187 31.96 15.19 -10.62
CA LEU A 187 31.58 16.28 -9.72
C LEU A 187 31.60 15.82 -8.25
N LEU A 188 31.04 14.64 -7.96
CA LEU A 188 31.07 14.06 -6.61
C LEU A 188 32.50 13.79 -6.13
N SER A 189 33.37 13.27 -7.00
CA SER A 189 34.80 13.08 -6.66
C SER A 189 35.55 14.39 -6.38
N LYS A 190 35.00 15.52 -6.82
CA LYS A 190 35.52 16.88 -6.57
C LYS A 190 34.86 17.57 -5.38
N GLY A 191 34.05 16.84 -4.61
CA GLY A 191 33.43 17.33 -3.38
C GLY A 191 32.08 18.00 -3.58
N ALA A 192 31.39 17.75 -4.70
CA ALA A 192 30.00 18.17 -4.86
C ALA A 192 29.14 17.58 -3.72
N ASN A 193 28.32 18.41 -3.10
CA ASN A 193 27.37 17.96 -2.10
C ASN A 193 26.18 17.27 -2.77
N VAL A 194 26.13 15.95 -2.61
CA VAL A 194 25.13 15.06 -3.20
C VAL A 194 23.69 15.35 -2.77
N ASN A 195 23.51 16.01 -1.61
CA ASN A 195 22.22 16.21 -0.96
C ASN A 195 21.71 17.66 -1.04
N LEU A 196 22.28 18.49 -1.92
CA LEU A 196 21.77 19.84 -2.10
C LEU A 196 20.37 19.84 -2.69
N LEU A 197 19.56 20.75 -2.16
CA LEU A 197 18.18 20.97 -2.57
C LEU A 197 18.08 22.20 -3.47
N ASN A 198 17.32 22.08 -4.54
CA ASN A 198 16.85 23.21 -5.34
C ASN A 198 15.63 23.89 -4.69
N ASN A 199 15.01 24.86 -5.38
CA ASN A 199 13.89 25.63 -4.81
C ASN A 199 12.63 24.78 -4.59
N SER A 200 12.47 23.67 -5.31
CA SER A 200 11.39 22.69 -5.12
C SER A 200 11.71 21.62 -4.08
N MET A 201 12.78 21.81 -3.30
CA MET A 201 13.32 20.83 -2.36
C MET A 201 13.76 19.52 -3.04
N CYS A 202 14.00 19.51 -4.35
CA CYS A 202 14.46 18.33 -5.05
C CYS A 202 15.99 18.23 -4.96
N THR A 203 16.50 17.03 -4.72
CA THR A 203 17.93 16.70 -4.94
C THR A 203 18.17 16.27 -6.39
N ALA A 204 19.44 16.16 -6.79
CA ALA A 204 19.81 15.52 -8.05
C ALA A 204 19.28 14.07 -8.16
N LEU A 205 19.12 13.37 -7.03
CA LEU A 205 18.53 12.03 -7.00
C LEU A 205 17.05 12.05 -7.37
N HIS A 206 16.26 13.00 -6.85
CA HIS A 206 14.86 13.16 -7.24
C HIS A 206 14.75 13.35 -8.76
N ILE A 207 15.54 14.27 -9.34
CA ILE A 207 15.50 14.53 -10.79
C ILE A 207 15.84 13.27 -11.58
N ALA A 208 16.91 12.57 -11.22
CA ALA A 208 17.34 11.35 -11.91
C ALA A 208 16.26 10.26 -11.84
N VAL A 209 15.61 10.10 -10.69
CA VAL A 209 14.50 9.17 -10.51
C VAL A 209 13.29 9.57 -11.33
N ASN A 210 12.86 10.84 -11.24
CA ASN A 210 11.67 11.34 -11.93
C ASN A 210 11.81 11.22 -13.47
N LYS A 211 13.04 11.26 -13.98
CA LYS A 211 13.42 11.06 -15.39
C LYS A 211 13.70 9.59 -15.78
N GLY A 212 13.83 8.67 -14.83
CA GLY A 212 14.12 7.25 -15.10
C GLY A 212 15.58 6.94 -15.41
N PHE A 213 16.51 7.84 -15.06
CA PHE A 213 17.93 7.71 -15.38
C PHE A 213 18.67 6.82 -14.38
N THR A 214 18.55 5.52 -14.60
CA THR A 214 19.03 4.46 -13.70
C THR A 214 20.54 4.55 -13.40
N ASP A 215 21.37 4.90 -14.38
CA ASP A 215 22.82 4.99 -14.18
C ASP A 215 23.22 6.19 -13.30
N VAL A 216 22.55 7.33 -13.46
CA VAL A 216 22.75 8.48 -12.57
C VAL A 216 22.30 8.15 -11.15
N VAL A 217 21.14 7.48 -11.00
CA VAL A 217 20.67 6.99 -9.68
C VAL A 217 21.72 6.08 -9.02
N ARG A 218 22.33 5.16 -9.79
CA ARG A 218 23.39 4.28 -9.29
C ARG A 218 24.60 5.07 -8.81
N VAL A 219 25.09 6.02 -9.60
CA VAL A 219 26.22 6.86 -9.21
C VAL A 219 25.92 7.66 -7.94
N LEU A 220 24.75 8.27 -7.85
CA LEU A 220 24.35 9.05 -6.67
C LEU A 220 24.27 8.18 -5.41
N THR A 221 23.66 7.00 -5.52
CA THR A 221 23.55 6.06 -4.39
C THR A 221 24.91 5.47 -3.98
N GLU A 222 25.81 5.18 -4.92
CA GLU A 222 27.21 4.78 -4.65
C GLU A 222 27.97 5.84 -3.83
N HIS A 223 27.63 7.12 -3.99
CA HIS A 223 28.24 8.24 -3.28
C HIS A 223 27.40 8.69 -2.07
N SER A 224 26.61 7.78 -1.50
CA SER A 224 25.84 8.01 -0.26
C SER A 224 24.84 9.17 -0.35
N ALA A 225 24.18 9.35 -1.50
CA ALA A 225 22.99 10.19 -1.58
C ALA A 225 21.96 9.76 -0.53
N ASP A 226 21.40 10.73 0.19
CA ASP A 226 20.33 10.48 1.14
C ASP A 226 19.01 10.22 0.39
N VAL A 227 18.54 8.99 0.46
CA VAL A 227 17.33 8.50 -0.22
C VAL A 227 16.04 8.87 0.51
N ASN A 228 16.14 9.53 1.68
CA ASN A 228 15.00 9.89 2.52
C ASN A 228 14.70 11.39 2.52
N LEU A 229 15.49 12.20 1.81
CA LEU A 229 15.18 13.61 1.63
C LEU A 229 13.86 13.73 0.87
N GLN A 230 13.01 14.64 1.33
CA GLN A 230 11.69 14.86 0.78
C GLN A 230 11.69 16.11 -0.11
N ASP A 231 10.99 16.02 -1.22
CA ASP A 231 10.71 17.17 -2.07
C ASP A 231 9.60 18.08 -1.49
N SER A 232 9.19 19.09 -2.24
CA SER A 232 8.13 20.03 -1.83
C SER A 232 6.75 19.37 -1.59
N TYR A 233 6.52 18.16 -2.08
CA TYR A 233 5.30 17.37 -1.84
C TYR A 233 5.46 16.38 -0.68
N GLY A 234 6.63 16.33 -0.05
CA GLY A 234 6.96 15.34 0.95
C GLY A 234 7.33 13.98 0.33
N ASP A 235 7.42 13.88 -1.00
CA ASP A 235 7.74 12.62 -1.66
C ASP A 235 9.26 12.41 -1.59
N THR A 236 9.67 11.21 -1.19
CA THR A 236 11.08 10.78 -1.29
C THR A 236 11.36 10.26 -2.70
N PRO A 237 12.63 10.07 -3.12
CA PRO A 237 12.92 9.49 -4.43
C PRO A 237 12.26 8.12 -4.65
N LEU A 238 12.07 7.31 -3.61
CA LEU A 238 11.36 6.04 -3.78
C LEU A 238 9.85 6.23 -4.00
N HIS A 239 9.21 7.27 -3.44
CA HIS A 239 7.82 7.61 -3.79
C HIS A 239 7.69 7.90 -5.29
N ASP A 240 8.58 8.74 -5.84
CA ASP A 240 8.62 9.06 -7.27
C ASP A 240 8.84 7.81 -8.14
N ALA A 241 9.76 6.93 -7.75
CA ALA A 241 10.04 5.70 -8.49
C ALA A 241 8.84 4.76 -8.52
N ILE A 242 8.11 4.63 -7.39
CA ILE A 242 6.89 3.83 -7.27
C ILE A 242 5.78 4.39 -8.15
N ALA A 243 5.57 5.71 -8.11
CA ALA A 243 4.53 6.38 -8.89
C ALA A 243 4.70 6.18 -10.40
N LYS A 244 5.95 6.11 -10.87
CA LYS A 244 6.29 5.95 -12.29
C LYS A 244 6.57 4.51 -12.74
N ASP A 245 6.47 3.55 -11.82
CA ASP A 245 6.80 2.13 -12.03
C ASP A 245 8.22 1.89 -12.61
N PHE A 246 9.21 2.66 -12.13
CA PHE A 246 10.60 2.48 -12.55
C PHE A 246 11.28 1.33 -11.79
N ARG A 247 11.02 0.10 -12.26
CA ARG A 247 11.44 -1.16 -11.61
C ARG A 247 12.91 -1.21 -11.22
N ASN A 248 13.83 -0.91 -12.14
CA ASN A 248 15.27 -0.95 -11.86
C ASN A 248 15.67 0.07 -10.77
N ILE A 249 15.01 1.23 -10.73
CA ILE A 249 15.28 2.26 -9.73
C ILE A 249 14.71 1.85 -8.38
N ILE A 250 13.50 1.27 -8.35
CA ILE A 250 12.92 0.69 -7.13
C ILE A 250 13.88 -0.35 -6.54
N GLU A 251 14.43 -1.25 -7.37
CA GLU A 251 15.39 -2.26 -6.92
C GLU A 251 16.67 -1.65 -6.34
N ILE A 252 17.20 -0.59 -6.93
CA ILE A 252 18.38 0.09 -6.40
C ILE A 252 18.06 0.77 -5.06
N LEU A 253 16.99 1.57 -5.01
CA LEU A 253 16.66 2.39 -3.83
C LEU A 253 16.27 1.52 -2.63
N VAL A 254 15.46 0.48 -2.83
CA VAL A 254 15.02 -0.41 -1.74
C VAL A 254 16.19 -1.17 -1.12
N LEU A 255 17.31 -1.36 -1.82
CA LEU A 255 18.51 -2.02 -1.31
C LEU A 255 19.42 -1.09 -0.49
N VAL A 256 19.19 0.23 -0.51
CA VAL A 256 19.99 1.16 0.28
C VAL A 256 19.83 0.86 1.78
N PRO A 257 20.92 0.70 2.56
CA PRO A 257 20.83 0.27 3.96
C PRO A 257 20.02 1.22 4.85
N ASN A 258 20.15 2.53 4.64
CA ASN A 258 19.58 3.57 5.49
C ASN A 258 18.21 4.08 5.02
N ILE A 259 17.52 3.35 4.15
CA ILE A 259 16.19 3.75 3.69
C ILE A 259 15.16 3.67 4.83
N ASP A 260 14.37 4.73 4.98
CA ASP A 260 13.26 4.80 5.93
C ASP A 260 11.93 4.49 5.23
N PHE A 261 11.39 3.31 5.51
CA PHE A 261 10.09 2.90 4.96
C PHE A 261 8.89 3.53 5.69
N THR A 262 9.10 4.12 6.87
CA THR A 262 8.04 4.67 7.73
C THR A 262 7.67 6.11 7.38
N GLN A 263 8.59 6.83 6.72
CA GLN A 263 8.42 8.23 6.37
C GLN A 263 7.22 8.42 5.44
N GLN A 264 6.42 9.46 5.76
CA GLN A 264 5.21 9.79 5.03
C GLN A 264 5.37 11.09 4.25
N ASN A 265 4.78 11.15 3.06
CA ASN A 265 4.66 12.40 2.31
C ASN A 265 3.64 13.37 2.92
N HIS A 266 3.48 14.57 2.35
CA HIS A 266 2.53 15.57 2.86
C HIS A 266 1.07 15.13 2.77
N ARG A 267 0.78 14.04 2.03
CA ARG A 267 -0.54 13.40 1.93
C ARG A 267 -0.72 12.27 2.95
N GLY A 268 0.25 12.00 3.81
CA GLY A 268 0.21 10.93 4.83
C GLY A 268 0.46 9.53 4.27
N PHE A 269 0.96 9.39 3.04
CA PHE A 269 1.30 8.09 2.46
C PHE A 269 2.73 7.75 2.83
N ASN A 270 2.94 6.60 3.49
CA ASN A 270 4.24 5.95 3.51
C ASN A 270 4.47 5.20 2.18
N LEU A 271 5.65 4.61 2.01
CA LEU A 271 6.02 3.92 0.78
C LEU A 271 5.10 2.74 0.45
N LEU A 272 4.64 1.97 1.44
CA LEU A 272 3.74 0.84 1.22
C LEU A 272 2.32 1.31 0.86
N HIS A 273 1.82 2.38 1.50
CA HIS A 273 0.57 3.03 1.14
C HIS A 273 0.64 3.54 -0.31
N HIS A 274 1.75 4.16 -0.70
CA HIS A 274 1.92 4.69 -2.04
C HIS A 274 2.00 3.56 -3.10
N ALA A 275 2.73 2.48 -2.81
CA ALA A 275 2.78 1.29 -3.66
C ALA A 275 1.38 0.66 -3.84
N ALA A 276 0.61 0.55 -2.74
CA ALA A 276 -0.75 0.05 -2.77
C ALA A 276 -1.74 0.97 -3.49
N LEU A 277 -1.57 2.29 -3.38
CA LEU A 277 -2.36 3.27 -4.13
C LEU A 277 -2.11 3.16 -5.63
N LYS A 278 -0.84 2.99 -6.03
CA LYS A 278 -0.40 2.97 -7.43
C LYS A 278 -0.49 1.59 -8.09
N GLY A 279 -0.73 0.53 -7.31
CA GLY A 279 -0.76 -0.84 -7.82
C GLY A 279 0.61 -1.41 -8.14
N ASN A 280 1.67 -0.87 -7.52
CA ASN A 280 3.03 -1.30 -7.82
C ASN A 280 3.36 -2.62 -7.08
N LYS A 281 3.22 -3.73 -7.81
CA LYS A 281 3.49 -5.10 -7.34
C LYS A 281 4.91 -5.24 -6.81
N LEU A 282 5.90 -4.88 -7.63
CA LEU A 282 7.33 -5.04 -7.30
C LEU A 282 7.70 -4.25 -6.05
N ALA A 283 7.28 -3.00 -5.96
CA ALA A 283 7.55 -2.19 -4.78
C ALA A 283 6.92 -2.79 -3.52
N THR A 284 5.68 -3.29 -3.63
CA THR A 284 4.99 -3.95 -2.51
C THR A 284 5.79 -5.15 -2.00
N GLU A 285 6.19 -6.07 -2.88
CA GLU A 285 7.00 -7.26 -2.52
C GLU A 285 8.32 -6.86 -1.86
N LYS A 286 9.06 -5.93 -2.48
CA LYS A 286 10.38 -5.50 -2.00
C LYS A 286 10.29 -4.76 -0.66
N ILE A 287 9.28 -3.91 -0.47
CA ILE A 287 9.05 -3.19 0.79
C ILE A 287 8.67 -4.19 1.89
N LEU A 288 7.73 -5.12 1.64
CA LEU A 288 7.34 -6.12 2.64
C LEU A 288 8.49 -7.05 3.04
N GLY A 289 9.38 -7.37 2.09
CA GLY A 289 10.59 -8.16 2.36
C GLY A 289 11.55 -7.50 3.36
N ARG A 290 11.55 -6.17 3.48
CA ARG A 290 12.41 -5.42 4.42
C ARG A 290 11.67 -4.79 5.60
N ALA A 291 10.38 -4.50 5.44
CA ALA A 291 9.59 -3.70 6.37
C ALA A 291 8.15 -4.24 6.53
N ARG A 292 8.02 -5.55 6.78
CA ARG A 292 6.71 -6.22 6.96
C ARG A 292 5.82 -5.56 8.04
N GLN A 293 6.42 -4.94 9.07
CA GLN A 293 5.69 -4.25 10.13
C GLN A 293 4.79 -3.09 9.64
N LEU A 294 4.99 -2.61 8.41
CA LEU A 294 4.17 -1.55 7.82
C LEU A 294 2.82 -2.01 7.30
N VAL A 295 2.62 -3.32 7.16
CA VAL A 295 1.48 -3.87 6.40
C VAL A 295 0.11 -3.41 6.92
N ASP A 296 -0.03 -3.28 8.24
CA ASP A 296 -1.27 -2.88 8.93
C ASP A 296 -1.23 -1.44 9.46
N VAL A 297 -0.15 -0.70 9.19
CA VAL A 297 -0.07 0.71 9.57
C VAL A 297 -1.18 1.47 8.85
N LYS A 298 -1.82 2.39 9.56
CA LYS A 298 -2.86 3.25 9.02
C LYS A 298 -2.30 4.65 8.84
N LYS A 299 -2.66 5.30 7.73
CA LYS A 299 -2.48 6.75 7.59
C LYS A 299 -3.52 7.51 8.42
N GLU A 300 -3.41 8.84 8.45
CA GLU A 300 -4.30 9.73 9.23
C GLU A 300 -5.80 9.46 9.03
N ASP A 301 -6.25 9.20 7.79
CA ASP A 301 -7.66 8.87 7.52
C ASP A 301 -8.08 7.43 7.91
N GLY A 302 -7.19 6.67 8.56
CA GLY A 302 -7.41 5.28 8.98
C GLY A 302 -7.18 4.23 7.89
N PHE A 303 -6.81 4.62 6.68
CA PHE A 303 -6.56 3.69 5.58
C PHE A 303 -5.22 2.97 5.75
N SER A 304 -5.25 1.65 5.67
CA SER A 304 -4.07 0.80 5.51
C SER A 304 -3.77 0.53 4.03
N ALA A 305 -2.63 -0.09 3.73
CA ALA A 305 -2.26 -0.49 2.37
C ALA A 305 -3.33 -1.37 1.71
N LEU A 306 -3.92 -2.33 2.46
CA LEU A 306 -4.97 -3.20 1.94
C LEU A 306 -6.23 -2.42 1.53
N HIS A 307 -6.62 -1.42 2.31
CA HIS A 307 -7.76 -0.56 1.94
C HIS A 307 -7.51 0.21 0.63
N LEU A 308 -6.29 0.72 0.43
CA LEU A 308 -5.92 1.48 -0.77
C LEU A 308 -5.87 0.59 -2.01
N ALA A 309 -5.27 -0.59 -1.90
CA ALA A 309 -5.29 -1.60 -2.95
C ALA A 309 -6.73 -2.00 -3.29
N ALA A 310 -7.57 -2.17 -2.26
CA ALA A 310 -8.94 -2.58 -2.46
C ALA A 310 -9.82 -1.50 -3.11
N LEU A 311 -9.61 -0.24 -2.77
CA LEU A 311 -10.35 0.88 -3.35
C LEU A 311 -10.03 1.06 -4.85
N ASN A 312 -8.79 0.78 -5.27
CA ASN A 312 -8.29 1.04 -6.62
C ASN A 312 -8.20 -0.20 -7.53
N ASN A 313 -8.78 -1.34 -7.12
CA ASN A 313 -8.75 -2.60 -7.86
C ASN A 313 -7.36 -3.20 -8.11
N HIS A 314 -6.41 -3.00 -7.19
CA HIS A 314 -5.07 -3.56 -7.32
C HIS A 314 -5.03 -4.98 -6.74
N ARG A 315 -5.67 -5.92 -7.44
CA ARG A 315 -5.83 -7.32 -7.01
C ARG A 315 -4.51 -7.98 -6.63
N ASP A 316 -3.49 -7.86 -7.49
CA ASP A 316 -2.20 -8.53 -7.27
C ASP A 316 -1.48 -7.96 -6.03
N VAL A 317 -1.60 -6.65 -5.80
CA VAL A 317 -1.06 -6.01 -4.59
C VAL A 317 -1.83 -6.48 -3.35
N ALA A 318 -3.16 -6.57 -3.42
CA ALA A 318 -3.97 -7.11 -2.32
C ALA A 318 -3.59 -8.57 -2.02
N GLU A 319 -3.34 -9.39 -3.05
CA GLU A 319 -2.89 -10.78 -2.90
C GLU A 319 -1.56 -10.86 -2.16
N ILE A 320 -0.57 -10.03 -2.53
CA ILE A 320 0.72 -9.95 -1.85
C ILE A 320 0.57 -9.49 -0.40
N LEU A 321 -0.21 -8.43 -0.16
CA LEU A 321 -0.43 -7.90 1.20
C LEU A 321 -1.02 -8.97 2.13
N VAL A 322 -1.96 -9.78 1.62
CA VAL A 322 -2.62 -10.84 2.37
C VAL A 322 -1.70 -12.05 2.55
N LYS A 323 -1.12 -12.59 1.48
CA LYS A 323 -0.34 -13.84 1.52
C LYS A 323 1.08 -13.65 2.08
N GLU A 324 1.80 -12.65 1.57
CA GLU A 324 3.18 -12.41 1.95
C GLU A 324 3.27 -11.48 3.16
N GLY A 325 2.50 -10.39 3.13
CA GLY A 325 2.44 -9.41 4.21
C GLY A 325 1.81 -9.95 5.49
N ARG A 326 0.88 -10.92 5.35
CA ARG A 326 0.05 -11.47 6.43
C ARG A 326 -0.68 -10.37 7.18
N CYS A 327 -1.27 -9.44 6.42
CA CYS A 327 -2.05 -8.35 6.97
C CYS A 327 -3.31 -8.85 7.69
N ASP A 328 -3.84 -8.03 8.59
CA ASP A 328 -5.19 -8.23 9.11
C ASP A 328 -6.19 -7.91 7.99
N ILE A 329 -6.77 -8.94 7.39
CA ILE A 329 -7.73 -8.80 6.30
C ILE A 329 -9.01 -8.06 6.71
N ASN A 330 -9.35 -8.06 8.01
CA ASN A 330 -10.54 -7.42 8.57
C ASN A 330 -10.22 -6.07 9.24
N ILE A 331 -9.04 -5.52 9.00
CA ILE A 331 -8.66 -4.20 9.46
C ILE A 331 -9.69 -3.16 9.01
N ARG A 332 -10.08 -2.27 9.94
CA ARG A 332 -11.08 -1.22 9.71
C ARG A 332 -10.45 0.16 9.59
N ASN A 333 -10.90 0.98 8.66
CA ASN A 333 -10.53 2.40 8.60
C ASN A 333 -11.32 3.25 9.63
N ASN A 334 -11.15 4.58 9.59
CA ASN A 334 -11.85 5.48 10.53
C ASN A 334 -13.37 5.46 10.37
N ARG A 335 -13.88 5.07 9.19
CA ARG A 335 -15.31 4.85 8.94
C ARG A 335 -15.77 3.43 9.25
N ASN A 336 -14.97 2.69 10.00
CA ASN A 336 -15.22 1.30 10.33
C ASN A 336 -15.32 0.37 9.12
N GLN A 337 -14.88 0.80 7.94
CA GLN A 337 -14.97 0.00 6.71
C GLN A 337 -13.78 -0.94 6.59
N THR A 338 -14.00 -2.16 6.13
CA THR A 338 -12.98 -3.14 5.76
C THR A 338 -12.59 -3.01 4.27
N ALA A 339 -11.47 -3.63 3.89
CA ALA A 339 -11.07 -3.72 2.49
C ALA A 339 -12.13 -4.41 1.61
N LEU A 340 -12.84 -5.41 2.14
CA LEU A 340 -13.93 -6.09 1.46
C LEU A 340 -15.07 -5.13 1.12
N GLN A 341 -15.51 -4.31 2.09
CA GLN A 341 -16.58 -3.33 1.86
C GLN A 341 -16.16 -2.29 0.80
N LEU A 342 -14.90 -1.84 0.81
CA LEU A 342 -14.40 -0.91 -0.22
C LEU A 342 -14.36 -1.54 -1.62
N ALA A 343 -13.94 -2.81 -1.73
CA ALA A 343 -13.94 -3.53 -2.99
C ALA A 343 -15.37 -3.73 -3.54
N VAL A 344 -16.32 -4.10 -2.66
CA VAL A 344 -17.75 -4.21 -3.01
C VAL A 344 -18.33 -2.85 -3.42
N THR A 345 -17.99 -1.79 -2.69
CA THR A 345 -18.41 -0.40 -2.98
C THR A 345 -18.09 0.03 -4.41
N GLN A 346 -16.95 -0.43 -4.94
CA GLN A 346 -16.47 -0.10 -6.28
C GLN A 346 -16.83 -1.16 -7.33
N GLY A 347 -17.35 -2.33 -6.92
CA GLY A 347 -17.75 -3.40 -7.83
C GLY A 347 -16.60 -4.29 -8.31
N HIS A 348 -15.49 -4.36 -7.57
CA HIS A 348 -14.29 -5.11 -7.97
C HIS A 348 -14.44 -6.61 -7.70
N THR A 349 -15.18 -7.33 -8.56
CA THR A 349 -15.60 -8.72 -8.36
C THR A 349 -14.46 -9.69 -8.07
N ASP A 350 -13.36 -9.60 -8.81
CA ASP A 350 -12.25 -10.56 -8.71
C ASP A 350 -11.46 -10.35 -7.42
N LEU A 351 -11.36 -9.11 -6.97
CA LEU A 351 -10.76 -8.75 -5.70
C LEU A 351 -11.67 -9.15 -4.52
N VAL A 352 -12.98 -8.95 -4.64
CA VAL A 352 -13.95 -9.44 -3.64
C VAL A 352 -13.81 -10.95 -3.46
N GLN A 353 -13.74 -11.69 -4.57
CA GLN A 353 -13.52 -13.13 -4.54
C GLN A 353 -12.21 -13.49 -3.84
N LEU A 354 -11.12 -12.80 -4.17
CA LEU A 354 -9.82 -13.00 -3.51
C LEU A 354 -9.94 -12.78 -1.99
N LEU A 355 -10.43 -11.61 -1.57
CA LEU A 355 -10.53 -11.26 -0.14
C LEU A 355 -11.38 -12.27 0.64
N VAL A 356 -12.54 -12.67 0.11
CA VAL A 356 -13.39 -13.67 0.77
C VAL A 356 -12.71 -15.05 0.80
N SER A 357 -12.04 -15.46 -0.28
CA SER A 357 -11.30 -16.73 -0.30
C SER A 357 -10.14 -16.78 0.70
N GLU A 358 -9.54 -15.63 0.99
CA GLU A 358 -8.45 -15.50 1.97
C GLU A 358 -8.97 -15.21 3.39
N GLY A 359 -10.28 -15.25 3.63
CA GLY A 359 -10.88 -15.22 4.97
C GLY A 359 -11.42 -13.87 5.45
N ALA A 360 -11.73 -12.93 4.55
CA ALA A 360 -12.44 -11.71 4.92
C ALA A 360 -13.82 -12.03 5.50
N ASP A 361 -14.17 -11.38 6.61
CA ASP A 361 -15.49 -11.52 7.23
C ASP A 361 -16.52 -10.69 6.47
N VAL A 362 -17.46 -11.40 5.83
CA VAL A 362 -18.54 -10.82 5.01
C VAL A 362 -19.59 -10.06 5.84
N ASN A 363 -19.63 -10.29 7.17
CA ASN A 363 -20.63 -9.72 8.07
C ASN A 363 -20.12 -8.53 8.89
N MET A 364 -18.90 -8.06 8.65
CA MET A 364 -18.39 -6.85 9.28
C MET A 364 -19.24 -5.64 8.88
N GLU A 365 -19.61 -4.84 9.87
CA GLU A 365 -20.38 -3.61 9.70
C GLU A 365 -19.47 -2.39 9.52
N ASP A 366 -19.98 -1.31 8.92
CA ASP A 366 -19.31 0.01 8.93
C ASP A 366 -19.91 0.93 10.01
N GLU A 367 -19.63 2.24 9.97
CA GLU A 367 -20.21 3.23 10.90
C GLU A 367 -21.75 3.30 10.85
N ASP A 368 -22.36 3.00 9.70
CA ASP A 368 -23.82 3.00 9.52
C ASP A 368 -24.47 1.65 9.88
N GLY A 369 -23.67 0.68 10.31
CA GLY A 369 -24.13 -0.70 10.53
C GLY A 369 -24.31 -1.46 9.21
N ASP A 370 -23.82 -0.93 8.07
CA ASP A 370 -23.97 -1.56 6.76
C ASP A 370 -22.91 -2.66 6.58
N THR A 371 -23.35 -3.88 6.32
CA THR A 371 -22.46 -4.99 5.92
C THR A 371 -22.10 -4.89 4.43
N ALA A 372 -21.14 -5.70 3.97
CA ALA A 372 -20.82 -5.78 2.54
C ALA A 372 -22.07 -6.05 1.66
N MET A 373 -23.04 -6.80 2.19
CA MET A 373 -24.28 -7.09 1.48
C MET A 373 -25.20 -5.87 1.34
N HIS A 374 -25.29 -5.03 2.38
CA HIS A 374 -26.01 -3.75 2.30
C HIS A 374 -25.39 -2.86 1.22
N VAL A 375 -24.07 -2.73 1.23
CA VAL A 375 -23.32 -1.89 0.28
C VAL A 375 -23.53 -2.35 -1.16
N ALA A 376 -23.51 -3.67 -1.42
CA ALA A 376 -23.72 -4.25 -2.75
C ALA A 376 -25.11 -3.89 -3.33
N LEU A 377 -26.14 -3.80 -2.48
CA LEU A 377 -27.52 -3.56 -2.87
C LEU A 377 -27.92 -2.08 -2.88
N LEU A 378 -27.25 -1.23 -2.07
CA LEU A 378 -27.55 0.20 -1.97
C LEU A 378 -27.03 1.03 -3.15
N ARG A 379 -25.99 0.58 -3.86
CA ARG A 379 -25.27 1.38 -4.85
C ARG A 379 -25.91 1.33 -6.25
N PRO A 380 -26.52 2.43 -6.74
CA PRO A 380 -27.15 2.45 -8.06
C PRO A 380 -26.17 2.22 -9.22
N GLN A 381 -24.90 2.60 -9.05
CA GLN A 381 -23.85 2.41 -10.06
C GLN A 381 -23.54 0.93 -10.31
N LEU A 382 -23.72 0.08 -9.29
CA LEU A 382 -23.57 -1.38 -9.43
C LEU A 382 -24.81 -2.03 -10.05
N ALA A 383 -25.94 -1.33 -10.07
CA ALA A 383 -27.18 -1.78 -10.70
C ALA A 383 -27.18 -1.54 -12.22
N SER A 384 -26.37 -0.61 -12.74
CA SER A 384 -26.32 -0.28 -14.18
C SER A 384 -25.34 -1.12 -15.01
N VAL A 385 -24.38 -1.79 -14.36
CA VAL A 385 -23.39 -2.64 -15.04
C VAL A 385 -23.89 -4.09 -15.04
N MET A 386 -24.22 -4.61 -16.22
CA MET A 386 -24.67 -6.00 -16.41
C MET A 386 -23.49 -6.93 -16.61
N LEU A 387 -23.50 -8.10 -15.97
CA LEU A 387 -22.58 -9.20 -16.24
C LEU A 387 -23.19 -10.13 -17.29
N SER A 388 -22.52 -10.31 -18.42
CA SER A 388 -22.92 -11.22 -19.49
C SER A 388 -22.14 -12.54 -19.40
N PRO A 389 -22.71 -13.68 -19.86
CA PRO A 389 -21.94 -14.92 -20.03
C PRO A 389 -20.76 -14.70 -21.00
N PRO A 390 -19.62 -15.40 -20.82
CA PRO A 390 -18.50 -15.29 -21.75
C PRO A 390 -18.97 -15.74 -23.14
N VAL A 391 -18.98 -14.82 -24.09
CA VAL A 391 -19.19 -15.12 -25.51
C VAL A 391 -18.03 -16.00 -25.95
N GLY A 392 -18.33 -17.24 -26.35
CA GLY A 392 -17.33 -18.12 -26.94
C GLY A 392 -16.72 -17.47 -28.17
N THR A 393 -15.48 -17.00 -28.06
CA THR A 393 -14.67 -16.66 -29.21
C THR A 393 -14.23 -17.97 -29.84
N SER A 394 -14.83 -18.30 -30.98
CA SER A 394 -14.30 -19.28 -31.91
C SER A 394 -12.96 -18.78 -32.46
N SER A 395 -11.89 -19.05 -31.75
CA SER A 395 -10.54 -19.02 -32.30
C SER A 395 -9.69 -19.98 -31.49
N THR A 396 -9.22 -21.01 -32.19
CA THR A 396 -8.27 -22.02 -31.76
C THR A 396 -6.98 -21.36 -31.27
N GLU A 397 -6.84 -21.15 -29.97
CA GLU A 397 -5.55 -20.95 -29.33
C GLU A 397 -5.51 -21.81 -28.06
N GLU A 398 -4.46 -22.63 -27.98
CA GLU A 398 -4.17 -23.55 -26.88
C GLU A 398 -4.13 -22.81 -25.53
N PRO A 399 -4.58 -23.44 -24.42
CA PRO A 399 -4.58 -22.82 -23.11
C PRO A 399 -3.14 -22.69 -22.60
N SER A 400 -2.63 -21.46 -22.53
CA SER A 400 -1.41 -21.17 -21.77
C SER A 400 -1.69 -21.29 -20.27
N GLU A 401 -0.85 -22.07 -19.59
CA GLU A 401 -0.89 -22.29 -18.15
C GLU A 401 -0.74 -20.95 -17.41
N GLY A 402 -1.81 -20.47 -16.76
CA GLY A 402 -1.74 -19.28 -15.90
C GLY A 402 -3.03 -18.49 -15.67
N CYS A 403 -4.11 -18.71 -16.44
CA CYS A 403 -5.34 -17.92 -16.31
C CYS A 403 -6.46 -18.70 -15.60
N SER A 404 -6.55 -18.60 -14.27
CA SER A 404 -7.62 -19.19 -13.45
C SER A 404 -8.77 -18.21 -13.16
N SER A 405 -9.05 -17.25 -14.04
CA SER A 405 -10.15 -16.29 -13.84
C SER A 405 -11.48 -16.87 -14.33
N THR A 406 -12.06 -17.78 -13.55
CA THR A 406 -13.50 -18.06 -13.69
C THR A 406 -14.24 -16.81 -13.22
N SER A 407 -14.77 -16.01 -14.15
CA SER A 407 -15.58 -14.82 -13.83
C SER A 407 -16.61 -15.14 -12.73
N LEU A 408 -16.83 -14.21 -11.80
CA LEU A 408 -17.81 -14.36 -10.70
C LEU A 408 -19.18 -14.81 -11.23
N TYR A 409 -19.55 -14.36 -12.43
CA TYR A 409 -20.73 -14.84 -13.15
C TYR A 409 -20.67 -16.35 -13.42
N CYS A 410 -19.58 -16.86 -14.01
CA CYS A 410 -19.40 -18.29 -14.28
C CYS A 410 -19.44 -19.15 -13.01
N ARG A 411 -18.89 -18.67 -11.89
CA ARG A 411 -18.99 -19.34 -10.59
C ARG A 411 -20.44 -19.43 -10.10
N LEU A 412 -21.18 -18.33 -10.20
CA LEU A 412 -22.59 -18.32 -9.85
C LEU A 412 -23.42 -19.14 -10.85
N SER A 413 -23.08 -19.20 -12.13
CA SER A 413 -23.77 -20.02 -13.14
C SER A 413 -23.55 -21.52 -12.87
N ALA A 414 -22.34 -21.91 -12.48
CA ALA A 414 -22.03 -23.26 -12.05
C ALA A 414 -22.83 -23.70 -10.81
N SER A 415 -23.43 -22.76 -10.07
CA SER A 415 -24.31 -23.10 -8.96
C SER A 415 -25.64 -23.74 -9.37
N GLY A 416 -26.03 -23.61 -10.65
CA GLY A 416 -27.31 -24.09 -11.21
C GLY A 416 -28.52 -23.22 -10.89
N LEU A 417 -28.36 -22.14 -10.10
CA LEU A 417 -29.47 -21.31 -9.60
C LEU A 417 -29.82 -20.13 -10.51
N LEU A 418 -28.95 -19.75 -11.45
CA LEU A 418 -29.13 -18.55 -12.26
C LEU A 418 -30.01 -18.72 -13.50
N GLY A 419 -30.15 -19.93 -14.05
CA GLY A 419 -30.83 -20.12 -15.33
C GLY A 419 -30.29 -19.16 -16.42
N ASN A 420 -31.19 -18.42 -17.08
CA ASN A 420 -30.87 -17.40 -18.10
C ASN A 420 -30.92 -15.96 -17.57
N THR A 421 -30.91 -15.76 -16.24
CA THR A 421 -31.11 -14.44 -15.64
C THR A 421 -29.85 -13.59 -15.76
N GLU A 422 -29.95 -12.43 -16.43
CA GLU A 422 -28.90 -11.41 -16.42
C GLU A 422 -28.83 -10.76 -15.04
N LEU A 423 -27.61 -10.63 -14.50
CA LEU A 423 -27.37 -10.03 -13.19
C LEU A 423 -26.63 -8.71 -13.33
N SER A 424 -27.05 -7.72 -12.56
CA SER A 424 -26.20 -6.57 -12.28
C SER A 424 -25.00 -6.98 -11.42
N VAL A 425 -23.91 -6.23 -11.47
CA VAL A 425 -22.74 -6.47 -10.61
C VAL A 425 -23.13 -6.48 -9.13
N GLY A 426 -23.99 -5.55 -8.70
CA GLY A 426 -24.47 -5.50 -7.31
C GLY A 426 -25.27 -6.75 -6.91
N ALA A 427 -26.14 -7.23 -7.80
CA ALA A 427 -26.90 -8.46 -7.58
C ALA A 427 -26.02 -9.71 -7.54
N ALA A 428 -25.03 -9.80 -8.44
CA ALA A 428 -24.08 -10.89 -8.47
C ALA A 428 -23.21 -10.92 -7.21
N LEU A 429 -22.72 -9.77 -6.76
CA LEU A 429 -21.99 -9.63 -5.49
C LEU A 429 -22.87 -10.01 -4.30
N ALA A 430 -24.14 -9.57 -4.26
CA ALA A 430 -25.06 -9.95 -3.19
C ALA A 430 -25.34 -11.46 -3.15
N CYS A 431 -25.52 -12.10 -4.31
CA CYS A 431 -25.67 -13.56 -4.41
C CYS A 431 -24.41 -14.30 -3.95
N PHE A 432 -23.24 -13.81 -4.37
CA PHE A 432 -21.95 -14.36 -3.95
C PHE A 432 -21.75 -14.23 -2.43
N LEU A 433 -21.96 -13.04 -1.86
CA LEU A 433 -21.86 -12.82 -0.41
C LEU A 433 -22.85 -13.69 0.37
N ALA A 434 -24.09 -13.84 -0.11
CA ALA A 434 -25.07 -14.75 0.49
C ALA A 434 -24.60 -16.20 0.45
N GLN A 435 -23.97 -16.63 -0.65
CA GLN A 435 -23.37 -17.96 -0.78
C GLN A 435 -22.16 -18.16 0.15
N GLU A 436 -21.45 -17.09 0.52
CA GLU A 436 -20.30 -17.14 1.43
C GLU A 436 -20.69 -16.88 2.90
N GLY A 437 -22.00 -16.82 3.20
CA GLY A 437 -22.54 -16.76 4.56
C GLY A 437 -22.87 -15.37 5.09
N ALA A 438 -23.13 -14.40 4.22
CA ALA A 438 -23.66 -13.11 4.63
C ALA A 438 -25.06 -13.24 5.24
N ASP A 439 -25.30 -12.55 6.36
CA ASP A 439 -26.62 -12.51 6.98
C ASP A 439 -27.56 -11.59 6.18
N ILE A 440 -28.56 -12.22 5.55
CA ILE A 440 -29.55 -11.55 4.72
C ILE A 440 -30.65 -10.84 5.53
N ASN A 441 -30.75 -11.11 6.83
CA ASN A 441 -31.77 -10.55 7.73
C ASN A 441 -31.21 -9.56 8.75
N TYR A 442 -29.89 -9.38 8.81
CA TYR A 442 -29.25 -8.41 9.71
C TYR A 442 -29.73 -6.99 9.38
N ALA A 443 -30.23 -6.26 10.37
CA ALA A 443 -30.68 -4.89 10.19
C ALA A 443 -29.57 -3.90 10.57
N ASN A 444 -29.23 -2.98 9.66
CA ASN A 444 -28.28 -1.90 9.93
C ASN A 444 -28.81 -0.89 10.98
N HIS A 445 -28.05 0.17 11.29
CA HIS A 445 -28.47 1.19 12.26
C HIS A 445 -29.74 1.96 11.84
N LYS A 446 -30.15 1.87 10.57
CA LYS A 446 -31.41 2.42 10.04
C LYS A 446 -32.58 1.43 10.13
N GLY A 447 -32.37 0.24 10.70
CA GLY A 447 -33.37 -0.82 10.85
C GLY A 447 -33.75 -1.50 9.54
N LYS A 448 -32.92 -1.39 8.49
CA LYS A 448 -33.15 -2.03 7.20
C LYS A 448 -32.25 -3.24 7.05
N SER A 449 -32.82 -4.38 6.67
CA SER A 449 -32.06 -5.56 6.27
C SER A 449 -31.65 -5.50 4.79
N PRO A 450 -30.68 -6.31 4.33
CA PRO A 450 -30.34 -6.42 2.91
C PRO A 450 -31.56 -6.72 2.03
N LEU A 451 -32.48 -7.58 2.51
CA LEU A 451 -33.69 -7.93 1.78
C LEU A 451 -34.67 -6.75 1.65
N ASP A 452 -34.73 -5.85 2.64
CA ASP A 452 -35.60 -4.65 2.59
C ASP A 452 -35.13 -3.64 1.53
N LEU A 453 -33.89 -3.74 1.07
CA LEU A 453 -33.31 -2.88 0.05
C LEU A 453 -33.62 -3.37 -1.39
N VAL A 454 -34.09 -4.60 -1.54
CA VAL A 454 -34.36 -5.22 -2.84
C VAL A 454 -35.83 -5.01 -3.21
N ALA A 455 -36.09 -4.19 -4.21
CA ALA A 455 -37.45 -3.99 -4.72
C ALA A 455 -37.98 -5.17 -5.55
N ASP A 456 -37.09 -5.89 -6.24
CA ASP A 456 -37.46 -6.98 -7.14
C ASP A 456 -37.65 -8.31 -6.38
N SER A 457 -38.87 -8.83 -6.42
CA SER A 457 -39.25 -10.12 -5.83
C SER A 457 -38.44 -11.31 -6.36
N THR A 458 -38.01 -11.28 -7.63
CA THR A 458 -37.22 -12.37 -8.22
C THR A 458 -35.81 -12.38 -7.65
N MET A 459 -35.20 -11.20 -7.50
CA MET A 459 -33.89 -11.02 -6.88
C MET A 459 -33.88 -11.43 -5.41
N MET A 460 -34.93 -11.09 -4.66
CA MET A 460 -35.08 -11.54 -3.27
C MET A 460 -35.11 -13.06 -3.16
N GLN A 461 -35.84 -13.75 -4.04
CA GLN A 461 -35.88 -15.22 -4.05
C GLN A 461 -34.53 -15.82 -4.43
N LEU A 462 -33.83 -15.19 -5.39
CA LEU A 462 -32.51 -15.63 -5.81
C LEU A 462 -31.51 -15.57 -4.66
N ILE A 463 -31.40 -14.42 -3.98
CA ILE A 463 -30.52 -14.24 -2.81
C ILE A 463 -30.82 -15.27 -1.72
N LYS A 464 -32.11 -15.50 -1.42
CA LYS A 464 -32.53 -16.54 -0.47
C LYS A 464 -32.07 -17.93 -0.88
N SER A 465 -32.18 -18.28 -2.17
CA SER A 465 -31.74 -19.58 -2.69
C SER A 465 -30.23 -19.81 -2.53
N PHE A 466 -29.42 -18.77 -2.75
CA PHE A 466 -27.96 -18.82 -2.56
C PHE A 466 -27.57 -18.94 -1.08
N SER A 467 -28.26 -18.21 -0.20
CA SER A 467 -28.09 -18.32 1.25
C SER A 467 -28.44 -19.73 1.77
N GLU A 468 -29.53 -20.31 1.27
CA GLU A 468 -29.96 -21.66 1.64
C GLU A 468 -28.98 -22.72 1.15
N LYS A 469 -28.39 -22.55 -0.03
CA LYS A 469 -27.34 -23.43 -0.54
C LYS A 469 -26.11 -23.45 0.36
N HIS A 470 -25.67 -22.29 0.84
CA HIS A 470 -24.58 -22.20 1.82
C HIS A 470 -24.90 -22.97 3.11
N ARG A 471 -26.13 -22.80 3.63
CA ARG A 471 -26.62 -23.54 4.81
C ARG A 471 -26.55 -25.05 4.60
N LEU A 472 -26.99 -25.54 3.44
CA LEU A 472 -26.96 -26.96 3.07
C LEU A 472 -25.53 -27.48 2.88
N GLN A 473 -24.63 -26.71 2.26
CA GLN A 473 -23.21 -27.07 2.10
C GLN A 473 -22.51 -27.21 3.46
N ARG A 474 -22.78 -26.29 4.39
CA ARG A 474 -22.25 -26.39 5.77
C ARG A 474 -22.78 -27.62 6.50
N LEU A 475 -24.06 -27.94 6.34
CA LEU A 475 -24.66 -29.15 6.92
C LEU A 475 -24.00 -30.43 6.38
N GLN A 476 -23.76 -30.50 5.07
CA GLN A 476 -23.09 -31.65 4.45
C GLN A 476 -21.65 -31.83 4.95
N ALA A 477 -20.90 -30.73 5.11
CA ALA A 477 -19.54 -30.77 5.63
C ALA A 477 -19.49 -31.33 7.08
N ILE A 478 -20.47 -30.98 7.91
CA ILE A 478 -20.59 -31.48 9.29
C ILE A 478 -20.90 -32.99 9.30
N THR A 479 -21.79 -33.46 8.41
CA THR A 479 -22.23 -34.87 8.40
C THR A 479 -21.20 -35.86 7.84
N CYS A 480 -20.25 -35.41 7.02
CA CYS A 480 -19.34 -36.31 6.30
C CYS A 480 -18.01 -36.59 7.03
N GLY A 481 -17.79 -36.03 8.22
CA GLY A 481 -16.56 -36.29 9.02
C GLY A 481 -15.24 -35.96 8.31
N GLN A 482 -15.28 -35.25 7.17
CA GLN A 482 -14.08 -34.74 6.53
C GLN A 482 -13.58 -33.59 7.40
N GLY A 483 -12.47 -33.83 8.10
CA GLY A 483 -11.78 -32.80 8.86
C GLY A 483 -11.61 -31.56 7.98
N LEU A 484 -11.91 -30.39 8.56
CA LEU A 484 -11.67 -29.09 7.96
C LEU A 484 -10.21 -29.00 7.49
N SER A 485 -9.93 -29.35 6.24
CA SER A 485 -8.62 -29.11 5.66
C SER A 485 -8.54 -27.63 5.29
N SER A 486 -7.80 -26.91 6.12
CA SER A 486 -7.25 -25.57 5.91
C SER A 486 -8.20 -24.37 5.70
N ALA A 487 -9.44 -24.42 6.15
CA ALA A 487 -10.11 -23.18 6.56
C ALA A 487 -9.79 -22.99 8.05
N SER A 488 -8.79 -22.15 8.34
CA SER A 488 -8.42 -21.74 9.70
C SER A 488 -9.64 -21.65 10.60
N LEU A 489 -9.56 -22.30 11.76
CA LEU A 489 -10.46 -22.12 12.90
C LEU A 489 -10.98 -20.69 12.91
N ARG A 490 -12.20 -20.49 12.37
CA ARG A 490 -12.87 -19.20 12.39
C ARG A 490 -13.13 -18.93 13.85
N ARG A 491 -12.24 -18.16 14.49
CA ARG A 491 -12.41 -17.70 15.85
C ARG A 491 -13.51 -16.64 15.77
N VAL A 492 -14.74 -17.13 15.83
CA VAL A 492 -15.94 -16.32 15.98
C VAL A 492 -15.77 -15.56 17.29
N HIS A 493 -15.32 -14.31 17.22
CA HIS A 493 -15.58 -13.34 18.27
C HIS A 493 -17.04 -12.89 18.09
N THR A 494 -17.99 -13.71 18.53
CA THR A 494 -19.35 -13.24 18.73
C THR A 494 -19.33 -12.29 19.92
N THR A 495 -19.60 -11.02 19.64
CA THR A 495 -20.15 -10.12 20.65
C THR A 495 -21.48 -10.71 21.11
N PRO A 496 -21.71 -10.85 22.43
CA PRO A 496 -22.99 -11.33 22.92
C PRO A 496 -23.95 -10.14 22.89
N ASN A 497 -25.04 -10.25 22.11
CA ASN A 497 -26.37 -9.69 22.38
C ASN A 497 -27.11 -9.39 21.07
N THR A 498 -27.90 -10.33 20.55
CA THR A 498 -29.22 -10.01 19.99
C THR A 498 -30.08 -11.29 20.05
N MET A 499 -31.08 -11.30 20.93
CA MET A 499 -32.08 -12.37 21.05
C MET A 499 -33.20 -12.10 20.04
N THR A 500 -33.27 -12.85 18.94
CA THR A 500 -34.43 -12.84 18.03
C THR A 500 -35.33 -14.04 18.31
N ASN A 501 -36.48 -13.75 18.92
CA ASN A 501 -37.61 -14.67 19.06
C ASN A 501 -38.26 -14.92 17.69
N LEU A 502 -38.29 -16.17 17.24
CA LEU A 502 -39.28 -16.64 16.26
C LEU A 502 -39.84 -18.00 16.73
N VAL A 503 -41.17 -18.10 16.75
CA VAL A 503 -41.95 -19.34 16.94
C VAL A 503 -42.68 -19.58 15.63
N LEU A 504 -42.48 -20.76 15.02
CA LEU A 504 -43.46 -21.53 14.22
C LEU A 504 -42.92 -22.98 14.08
N PRO A 505 -43.73 -23.98 13.65
CA PRO A 505 -43.79 -25.29 14.28
C PRO A 505 -42.82 -26.30 13.67
N ASN A 506 -42.44 -27.28 14.48
CA ASN A 506 -41.51 -28.38 14.17
C ASN A 506 -41.69 -29.00 12.77
N LEU A 507 -40.64 -28.88 11.95
CA LEU A 507 -40.24 -29.93 11.01
C LEU A 507 -39.06 -30.71 11.61
N PRO A 508 -38.94 -32.03 11.34
CA PRO A 508 -37.83 -32.85 11.84
C PRO A 508 -36.56 -32.53 11.04
N GLY A 509 -35.84 -31.47 11.44
CA GLY A 509 -34.57 -31.07 10.83
C GLY A 509 -33.62 -30.41 11.84
N PRO A 510 -32.30 -30.38 11.55
CA PRO A 510 -31.31 -29.71 12.40
C PRO A 510 -31.60 -28.20 12.48
N SER A 511 -31.54 -27.67 13.69
CA SER A 511 -31.86 -26.28 14.04
C SER A 511 -30.72 -25.67 14.87
N GLU A 512 -30.62 -24.36 14.92
CA GLU A 512 -29.53 -23.69 15.64
C GLU A 512 -29.68 -23.88 17.16
N CYS A 513 -28.61 -24.32 17.82
CA CYS A 513 -28.58 -24.39 19.26
C CYS A 513 -28.43 -22.98 19.85
N LEU A 514 -29.38 -22.57 20.68
CA LEU A 514 -29.38 -21.24 21.32
C LEU A 514 -28.26 -21.03 22.38
N ILE A 515 -27.34 -21.99 22.53
CA ILE A 515 -26.24 -21.94 23.53
C ILE A 515 -24.90 -21.86 22.82
N CYS A 516 -24.62 -22.76 21.88
CA CYS A 516 -23.37 -22.74 21.11
C CYS A 516 -23.50 -22.08 19.73
N SER A 517 -24.70 -21.67 19.33
CA SER A 517 -25.01 -21.16 17.97
C SER A 517 -24.60 -22.12 16.84
N GLU A 518 -24.42 -23.41 17.16
CA GLU A 518 -24.12 -24.44 16.18
C GLU A 518 -25.40 -25.10 15.67
N LEU A 519 -25.44 -25.34 14.36
CA LEU A 519 -26.54 -26.01 13.69
C LEU A 519 -26.50 -27.50 14.00
N SER A 520 -27.50 -28.00 14.73
CA SER A 520 -27.46 -29.33 15.36
C SER A 520 -28.85 -29.94 15.52
N LEU A 521 -28.93 -31.25 15.76
CA LEU A 521 -30.20 -31.89 16.14
C LEU A 521 -30.50 -31.50 17.60
N LEU A 522 -31.53 -30.70 17.79
CA LEU A 522 -31.90 -30.19 19.11
C LEU A 522 -32.63 -31.26 19.93
N VAL A 523 -32.35 -31.29 21.23
CA VAL A 523 -32.97 -32.20 22.19
C VAL A 523 -34.28 -31.60 22.71
N LEU A 524 -35.32 -32.42 22.79
CA LEU A 524 -36.64 -32.04 23.30
C LEU A 524 -36.66 -32.07 24.83
N PHE A 525 -37.04 -30.95 25.46
CA PHE A 525 -37.15 -30.84 26.92
C PHE A 525 -38.56 -31.09 27.44
N CYS A 526 -38.72 -31.94 28.45
CA CYS A 526 -40.00 -32.15 29.15
C CYS A 526 -40.02 -31.42 30.50
N PRO A 527 -41.18 -30.87 30.93
CA PRO A 527 -42.51 -30.93 30.31
C PRO A 527 -42.79 -29.85 29.26
N CYS A 528 -41.85 -28.91 29.03
CA CYS A 528 -42.11 -27.71 28.22
C CYS A 528 -42.12 -27.90 26.70
N GLN A 529 -41.74 -29.09 26.21
CA GLN A 529 -41.67 -29.47 24.80
C GLN A 529 -40.84 -28.53 23.91
N HIS A 530 -39.89 -27.80 24.49
CA HIS A 530 -38.98 -26.94 23.73
C HIS A 530 -37.74 -27.71 23.26
N SER A 531 -37.39 -27.54 21.99
CA SER A 531 -36.12 -28.01 21.41
C SER A 531 -35.23 -26.81 21.13
N VAL A 532 -34.29 -26.52 22.04
CA VAL A 532 -33.52 -25.25 22.04
C VAL A 532 -32.00 -25.43 22.19
N ALA A 533 -31.55 -26.63 22.53
CA ALA A 533 -30.13 -26.92 22.73
C ALA A 533 -29.73 -28.24 22.07
N CYS A 534 -28.50 -28.31 21.56
CA CYS A 534 -27.88 -29.54 21.08
C CYS A 534 -27.64 -30.52 22.23
N GLU A 535 -27.31 -31.78 21.94
CA GLU A 535 -27.08 -32.81 22.96
C GLU A 535 -26.02 -32.40 24.01
N GLU A 536 -24.88 -31.90 23.55
CA GLU A 536 -23.76 -31.49 24.41
C GLU A 536 -24.15 -30.32 25.33
N CYS A 537 -24.81 -29.31 24.78
CA CYS A 537 -25.26 -28.15 25.54
C CYS A 537 -26.41 -28.50 26.49
N ALA A 538 -27.33 -29.36 26.04
CA ALA A 538 -28.46 -29.84 26.82
C ALA A 538 -28.03 -30.67 28.04
N HIS A 539 -26.89 -31.37 27.97
CA HIS A 539 -26.44 -32.32 28.98
C HIS A 539 -26.43 -31.72 30.40
N ARG A 540 -25.95 -30.48 30.56
CA ARG A 540 -25.82 -29.81 31.87
C ARG A 540 -27.02 -28.94 32.28
N MET A 541 -28.02 -28.81 31.41
CA MET A 541 -29.16 -27.92 31.66
C MET A 541 -30.16 -28.52 32.66
N LYS A 542 -30.53 -27.72 33.66
CA LYS A 542 -31.57 -28.05 34.65
C LYS A 542 -32.88 -27.28 34.43
N LYS A 543 -32.84 -26.17 33.71
CA LYS A 543 -34.00 -25.35 33.33
C LYS A 543 -33.93 -25.01 31.84
N CYS A 544 -35.08 -24.95 31.18
CA CYS A 544 -35.16 -24.55 29.78
C CYS A 544 -34.87 -23.06 29.65
N ILE A 545 -33.91 -22.66 28.81
CA ILE A 545 -33.56 -21.24 28.60
C ILE A 545 -34.70 -20.40 28.02
N LYS A 546 -35.63 -21.03 27.29
CA LYS A 546 -36.74 -20.36 26.61
C LYS A 546 -37.93 -20.08 27.53
N CYS A 547 -38.27 -21.00 28.44
CA CYS A 547 -39.44 -20.85 29.31
C CYS A 547 -39.13 -20.93 30.81
N GLN A 548 -37.87 -21.11 31.19
CA GLN A 548 -37.37 -21.21 32.57
C GLN A 548 -37.95 -22.37 33.40
N VAL A 549 -38.76 -23.26 32.79
CA VAL A 549 -39.30 -24.47 33.41
C VAL A 549 -38.19 -25.48 33.66
N THR A 550 -38.21 -26.11 34.84
CA THR A 550 -37.29 -27.19 35.22
C THR A 550 -37.43 -28.38 34.27
N ILE A 551 -36.31 -28.83 33.71
CA ILE A 551 -36.26 -29.93 32.74
C ILE A 551 -36.25 -31.24 33.52
N THR A 552 -37.27 -32.07 33.33
CA THR A 552 -37.38 -33.39 33.98
C THR A 552 -36.86 -34.52 33.11
N LYS A 553 -36.98 -34.38 31.78
CA LYS A 553 -36.47 -35.35 30.79
C LYS A 553 -35.94 -34.64 29.54
N LYS A 554 -34.99 -35.28 28.88
CA LYS A 554 -34.31 -34.78 27.66
C LYS A 554 -34.37 -35.88 26.61
N ILE A 555 -35.11 -35.67 25.54
CA ILE A 555 -35.43 -36.70 24.55
C ILE A 555 -34.77 -36.35 23.22
N ARG A 556 -34.00 -37.29 22.65
CA ARG A 556 -33.41 -37.19 21.31
C ARG A 556 -34.49 -37.37 20.23
N GLN A 557 -34.15 -37.06 18.97
CA GLN A 557 -35.07 -37.26 17.85
C GLN A 557 -35.42 -38.74 17.59
N ASP A 558 -34.58 -39.67 18.03
CA ASP A 558 -34.81 -41.12 17.98
C ASP A 558 -35.64 -41.65 19.17
N GLN A 559 -36.23 -40.75 19.98
CA GLN A 559 -36.97 -41.04 21.21
C GLN A 559 -36.17 -41.69 22.34
N THR A 560 -34.83 -41.69 22.28
CA THR A 560 -33.99 -42.12 23.39
C THR A 560 -33.76 -40.98 24.39
N GLU A 561 -33.64 -41.33 25.68
CA GLU A 561 -33.39 -40.34 26.74
C GLU A 561 -31.88 -40.02 26.82
N VAL A 562 -31.54 -38.74 26.81
CA VAL A 562 -30.15 -38.28 27.01
C VAL A 562 -29.78 -38.56 28.46
N GLY A 563 -28.92 -39.56 28.68
CA GLY A 563 -28.50 -39.99 30.01
C GLY A 563 -27.81 -38.87 30.79
N CYS A 564 -28.22 -38.67 32.04
CA CYS A 564 -27.45 -37.90 33.03
C CYS A 564 -26.36 -38.83 33.59
N SER A 565 -25.11 -38.67 33.14
CA SER A 565 -24.01 -39.45 33.70
C SER A 565 -23.46 -38.80 34.99
N PRO A 566 -23.17 -39.58 36.04
CA PRO A 566 -22.37 -39.11 37.17
C PRO A 566 -20.93 -38.85 36.69
N GLY A 567 -20.39 -37.68 37.04
CA GLY A 567 -19.13 -37.17 36.51
C GLY A 567 -17.91 -37.77 37.18
N THR A 568 -17.28 -38.75 36.54
CA THR A 568 -15.96 -39.25 36.99
C THR A 568 -14.92 -39.45 35.89
N GLU A 569 -15.25 -39.57 34.60
CA GLU A 569 -14.24 -39.80 33.55
C GLU A 569 -13.66 -38.51 32.94
N ASN A 570 -14.48 -37.46 32.79
CA ASN A 570 -14.00 -36.15 32.31
C ASN A 570 -13.21 -35.35 33.35
N SER A 571 -13.25 -35.74 34.64
CA SER A 571 -12.51 -35.03 35.68
C SER A 571 -11.02 -35.34 35.63
N GLU A 572 -10.61 -36.55 35.22
CA GLU A 572 -9.19 -36.91 35.17
C GLU A 572 -8.51 -36.29 33.95
N GLN A 573 -9.15 -36.29 32.78
CA GLN A 573 -8.62 -35.62 31.60
C GLN A 573 -8.59 -34.09 31.76
N HIS A 574 -9.61 -33.50 32.38
CA HIS A 574 -9.61 -32.05 32.62
C HIS A 574 -8.60 -31.64 33.69
N ASN A 575 -8.45 -32.42 34.78
CA ASN A 575 -7.40 -32.21 35.78
C ASN A 575 -6.00 -32.43 35.20
N LEU A 576 -5.83 -33.41 34.30
CA LEU A 576 -4.55 -33.65 33.62
C LEU A 576 -4.23 -32.51 32.66
N LEU A 577 -5.21 -31.99 31.93
CA LEU A 577 -5.02 -30.88 31.00
C LEU A 577 -4.73 -29.57 31.74
N GLU A 578 -5.38 -29.31 32.89
CA GLU A 578 -5.03 -28.21 33.78
C GLU A 578 -3.65 -28.42 34.44
N GLN A 579 -3.29 -29.64 34.85
CA GLN A 579 -1.94 -29.93 35.35
C GLN A 579 -0.88 -29.74 34.27
N LEU A 580 -1.13 -30.16 33.03
CA LEU A 580 -0.22 -29.99 31.90
C LEU A 580 -0.11 -28.52 31.50
N GLN A 581 -1.21 -27.77 31.48
CA GLN A 581 -1.20 -26.31 31.22
C GLN A 581 -0.50 -25.54 32.34
N SER A 582 -0.73 -25.92 33.60
CA SER A 582 -0.02 -25.34 34.76
C SER A 582 1.48 -25.65 34.69
N ARG A 583 1.85 -26.90 34.34
CA ARG A 583 3.24 -27.32 34.21
C ARG A 583 3.92 -26.68 33.01
N TYR A 584 3.22 -26.50 31.90
CA TYR A 584 3.70 -25.78 30.72
C TYR A 584 3.92 -24.31 31.04
N ARG A 585 2.96 -23.65 31.71
CA ARG A 585 3.11 -22.25 32.16
C ARG A 585 4.26 -22.09 33.16
N GLN A 586 4.43 -23.03 34.09
CA GLN A 586 5.60 -23.06 34.99
C GLN A 586 6.92 -23.32 34.25
N MET A 587 6.91 -24.04 33.13
CA MET A 587 8.08 -24.25 32.28
C MET A 587 8.38 -23.00 31.45
N GLU A 588 7.38 -22.34 30.89
CA GLU A 588 7.49 -21.05 30.18
C GLU A 588 8.02 -19.95 31.11
N GLU A 589 7.46 -19.81 32.32
CA GLU A 589 7.94 -18.86 33.34
C GLU A 589 9.40 -19.08 33.76
N ARG A 590 9.94 -20.30 33.60
CA ARG A 590 11.34 -20.62 33.90
C ARG A 590 12.29 -20.29 32.75
N ILE A 591 11.78 -20.09 31.54
CA ILE A 591 12.58 -19.82 30.34
C ILE A 591 12.31 -18.44 29.75
N THR A 592 11.34 -17.67 30.25
CA THR A 592 11.06 -16.29 29.82
C THR A 592 11.89 -15.28 30.60
N CYS A 593 12.28 -14.21 29.93
CA CYS A 593 13.10 -13.17 30.50
C CYS A 593 12.28 -12.40 31.55
N PRO A 594 12.77 -12.29 32.81
CA PRO A 594 12.03 -11.62 33.88
C PRO A 594 11.93 -10.09 33.71
N ILE A 595 12.47 -9.53 32.62
CA ILE A 595 12.53 -8.08 32.35
C ILE A 595 11.48 -7.69 31.33
N CYS A 596 11.47 -8.33 30.16
CA CYS A 596 10.49 -8.05 29.11
C CYS A 596 9.31 -9.01 29.10
N ILE A 597 9.42 -10.18 29.74
CA ILE A 597 8.40 -11.25 29.76
C ILE A 597 8.15 -11.89 28.37
N ASP A 598 8.55 -11.22 27.29
CA ASP A 598 8.28 -11.63 25.90
C ASP A 598 9.37 -12.51 25.27
N ASN A 599 10.63 -12.37 25.69
CA ASN A 599 11.77 -13.08 25.09
C ASN A 599 12.34 -14.16 26.01
N HIS A 600 12.93 -15.21 25.45
CA HIS A 600 13.52 -16.30 26.22
C HIS A 600 14.86 -15.92 26.86
N ILE A 601 15.13 -16.48 28.04
CA ILE A 601 16.41 -16.41 28.75
C ILE A 601 17.47 -17.08 27.87
N LYS A 602 18.47 -16.30 27.49
CA LYS A 602 19.63 -16.78 26.71
C LYS A 602 20.96 -16.39 27.35
N LEU A 603 20.94 -15.58 28.41
CA LEU A 603 22.12 -15.13 29.14
C LEU A 603 21.93 -15.28 30.64
N VAL A 604 22.97 -15.73 31.33
CA VAL A 604 23.07 -15.78 32.79
C VAL A 604 24.19 -14.86 33.24
N PHE A 605 23.93 -14.07 34.27
CA PHE A 605 24.91 -13.24 34.95
C PHE A 605 25.65 -14.05 36.02
N GLN A 606 26.86 -13.65 36.37
CA GLN A 606 27.65 -14.30 37.43
C GLN A 606 26.93 -14.36 38.81
N CYS A 607 25.97 -13.46 39.05
CA CYS A 607 25.12 -13.48 40.25
C CYS A 607 24.00 -14.54 40.22
N GLY A 608 23.94 -15.40 39.20
CA GLY A 608 22.95 -16.48 39.04
C GLY A 608 21.61 -16.07 38.42
N HIS A 609 21.39 -14.78 38.18
CA HIS A 609 20.17 -14.28 37.54
C HIS A 609 20.32 -14.24 36.02
N ALA A 610 19.20 -14.29 35.29
CA ALA A 610 19.23 -14.50 33.85
C ALA A 610 18.28 -13.55 33.10
N SER A 611 18.57 -13.28 31.83
CA SER A 611 17.75 -12.45 30.95
C SER A 611 17.89 -12.85 29.48
N CYS A 612 17.06 -12.28 28.61
CA CYS A 612 17.30 -12.35 27.17
C CYS A 612 18.50 -11.47 26.76
N ILE A 613 18.95 -11.63 25.51
CA ILE A 613 20.08 -10.89 24.95
C ILE A 613 19.78 -9.39 24.91
N ASP A 614 18.60 -9.02 24.40
CA ASP A 614 18.22 -7.63 24.17
C ASP A 614 18.11 -6.83 25.48
N CYS A 615 17.43 -7.38 26.49
CA CYS A 615 17.32 -6.73 27.79
C CYS A 615 18.65 -6.64 28.54
N SER A 616 19.61 -7.53 28.25
CA SER A 616 20.93 -7.52 28.92
C SER A 616 21.91 -6.48 28.38
N ALA A 617 21.70 -6.01 27.13
CA ALA A 617 22.68 -5.24 26.37
C ALA A 617 23.02 -3.90 27.05
N ALA A 618 22.02 -3.26 27.67
CA ALA A 618 22.17 -1.96 28.32
C ALA A 618 22.40 -2.04 29.85
N LEU A 619 22.31 -3.22 30.46
CA LEU A 619 22.36 -3.37 31.92
C LEU A 619 23.80 -3.40 32.44
N LYS A 620 24.14 -2.49 33.36
CA LYS A 620 25.43 -2.52 34.11
C LYS A 620 25.30 -3.19 35.48
N THR A 621 24.10 -3.28 36.02
CA THR A 621 23.75 -3.89 37.30
C THR A 621 22.59 -4.85 37.12
N CYS A 622 22.61 -5.97 37.85
CA CYS A 622 21.54 -6.95 37.82
C CYS A 622 20.26 -6.32 38.41
N PRO A 623 19.12 -6.34 37.71
CA PRO A 623 17.89 -5.75 38.20
C PRO A 623 17.28 -6.50 39.39
N ILE A 624 17.65 -7.79 39.58
CA ILE A 624 17.10 -8.64 40.65
C ILE A 624 17.90 -8.48 41.95
N CYS A 625 19.22 -8.64 41.91
CA CYS A 625 20.07 -8.58 43.11
C CYS A 625 20.91 -7.30 43.25
N ARG A 626 20.82 -6.37 42.30
CA ARG A 626 21.54 -5.07 42.28
C ARG A 626 23.07 -5.16 42.27
N GLN A 627 23.65 -6.35 42.07
CA GLN A 627 25.09 -6.53 41.91
C GLN A 627 25.56 -6.08 40.51
N THR A 628 26.78 -5.57 40.41
CA THR A 628 27.38 -5.17 39.12
C THR A 628 27.58 -6.38 38.21
N ILE A 629 27.17 -6.30 36.94
CA ILE A 629 27.30 -7.39 35.97
C ILE A 629 28.73 -7.41 35.44
N ARG A 630 29.53 -8.37 35.90
CA ARG A 630 30.94 -8.53 35.47
C ARG A 630 31.10 -9.39 34.23
N GLU A 631 30.26 -10.41 34.09
CA GLU A 631 30.32 -11.38 33.00
C GLU A 631 28.91 -11.82 32.61
N ARG A 632 28.71 -12.05 31.30
CA ARG A 632 27.45 -12.53 30.71
C ARG A 632 27.76 -13.86 30.01
N ILE A 633 27.22 -14.94 30.53
CA ILE A 633 27.43 -16.29 30.00
C ILE A 633 26.23 -16.62 29.13
N GLN A 634 26.46 -16.90 27.85
CA GLN A 634 25.41 -17.32 26.94
C GLN A 634 25.06 -18.78 27.19
N LEU A 635 23.78 -19.06 27.41
CA LEU A 635 23.26 -20.42 27.48
C LEU A 635 23.15 -20.95 26.04
N PHE A 636 23.83 -22.06 25.74
CA PHE A 636 23.61 -22.78 24.49
C PHE A 636 22.30 -23.57 24.63
N VAL A 637 21.34 -23.28 23.74
CA VAL A 637 20.13 -24.08 23.55
C VAL A 637 20.16 -24.63 22.14
#